data_AF-J9B6J5-F1
#
_entry.id   AF-J9B6J5-F1
#
_cell.length_a   1.000
_cell.length_b   1.000
_cell.length_c   1.000
_cell.angle_alpha   90.00
_cell.angle_beta   90.00
_cell.angle_gamma   90.00
#
_symmetry.space_group_name_H-M   'P 1'
#
loop_
_entity.id
_entity.type
_entity.pdbx_description
1 polymer ?
#
loop_
_entity_poly.entity_id
_entity_poly.type
_entity_poly.pdbx_seq_one_letter_code
_entity_poly.pdbx_strand_id
1 'polypeptide(L)'
;MKRKATSKPMQEIMAKIVEYYANWLEFVIFPEEVILREPVERWPLCDCLISFHATDFPLHKAIEYEHLRHPYVINDLHRQYDLLDRRKVFKALARAGIEHPRHGVLLRDKEGKEFSDHIEVNGMMFNKPFVEKPLSAEDHNVYIYYPSSVGGGSQRLFRKINNRSSWYSPVSTVRREGSYIYEDFIPADGTDVKVYAVGPYYAHAEARKAPGLDGKVERDSHGKEVRYPVILSSKEKLIARKVVMAFGQTVCGFDLLRANGKSFVCDVNGFSFVKSSTKYYEDTAKILGNTILRRLASSMSIPWQIPYQDDDPPLVSTPSGKIMELRCVIAIIRHGDRTPKQKMKIVVTDQRFFDLFKKYNGCNKNEIKMKRPNQLMEVLELAREILHEQQVRRNESLKEMESCEDNDGSSSKLERDLEQCEEAIKKWDQVRTVLEMYGHFSGINRKVQLKYLKPREVKSSDDEEVHQQSALMLILKWGGELTTAGNLQAEALGKLFRTLYPGIRRTDGKSCPEDTQGLGFLRLHSTYRHDLKIYASDEGRVQMTAAAFAKGLLALEGELTPILMQMVKSANTDGLLDDDVNARDFQQELKCYLHSALQVDRDWTAEDHENLNPSGIRSLTNAMEFIKNPRKMCEEIASYVQQMVEIIQWHKCNKSNRSLYLNESWDLAERRWAKELQEFRRVNKNGDVEFDISKIPDIYDNIKYDMEHNPELCINNEGQFERMYLCAKNMADIVVPQ
;
A
#
# COMPACT_ATOMS: atom_id res chain seq x y z
N MET A 1 -12.61 39.42 11.88
CA MET A 1 -11.85 39.07 13.10
C MET A 1 -10.42 39.59 13.04
N LYS A 2 -9.98 40.30 14.08
CA LYS A 2 -8.68 40.96 14.28
C LYS A 2 -7.51 40.06 13.91
N ARG A 3 -7.48 38.82 14.43
CA ARG A 3 -6.43 37.82 14.14
C ARG A 3 -6.16 37.62 12.64
N LYS A 4 -7.20 37.71 11.81
CA LYS A 4 -7.09 37.54 10.35
C LYS A 4 -6.73 38.87 9.67
N ALA A 5 -7.39 39.95 10.06
CA ALA A 5 -7.18 41.29 9.51
C ALA A 5 -5.77 41.85 9.79
N THR A 6 -5.15 41.46 10.91
CA THR A 6 -3.79 41.86 11.28
C THR A 6 -2.77 40.73 11.09
N SER A 7 -3.09 39.73 10.28
CA SER A 7 -2.14 38.66 9.97
C SER A 7 -1.03 39.20 9.06
N LYS A 8 0.19 38.66 9.17
CA LYS A 8 1.32 39.10 8.35
C LYS A 8 0.99 39.14 6.84
N PRO A 9 0.40 38.11 6.22
CA PRO A 9 0.05 38.17 4.80
C PRO A 9 -0.92 39.31 4.47
N MET A 10 -1.91 39.57 5.33
CA MET A 10 -2.86 40.66 5.13
C MET A 10 -2.16 42.03 5.17
N GLN A 11 -1.30 42.25 6.17
CA GLN A 11 -0.56 43.51 6.31
C GLN A 11 0.37 43.77 5.13
N GLU A 12 1.12 42.75 4.69
CA GLU A 12 2.03 42.84 3.54
C GLU A 12 1.26 43.17 2.25
N ILE A 13 0.15 42.49 1.97
CA ILE A 13 -0.67 42.74 0.78
C ILE A 13 -1.28 44.13 0.81
N MET A 14 -1.86 44.55 1.94
CA MET A 14 -2.48 45.87 2.05
C MET A 14 -1.44 47.01 1.98
N ALA A 15 -0.26 46.83 2.58
CA ALA A 15 0.85 47.76 2.44
C ALA A 15 1.29 47.90 0.97
N LYS A 16 1.37 46.80 0.22
CA LYS A 16 1.66 46.82 -1.23
C LYS A 16 0.56 47.48 -2.06
N ILE A 17 -0.71 47.32 -1.69
CA ILE A 17 -1.80 48.05 -2.36
C ILE A 17 -1.62 49.55 -2.18
N VAL A 18 -1.33 50.01 -0.96
CA VAL A 18 -1.05 51.45 -0.72
C VAL A 18 0.19 51.89 -1.48
N GLU A 19 1.28 51.11 -1.46
CA GLU A 19 2.52 51.43 -2.19
C GLU A 19 2.27 51.65 -3.70
N TYR A 20 1.45 50.81 -4.33
CA TYR A 20 1.20 50.85 -5.77
C TYR A 20 0.09 51.81 -6.19
N TYR A 21 -0.89 52.06 -5.31
CA TYR A 21 -2.14 52.75 -5.65
C TYR A 21 -2.54 53.86 -4.68
N ALA A 22 -1.62 54.39 -3.85
CA ALA A 22 -1.91 55.42 -2.83
C ALA A 22 -2.67 56.65 -3.37
N ASN A 23 -2.52 56.99 -4.65
CA ASN A 23 -3.23 58.10 -5.27
C ASN A 23 -4.74 57.84 -5.46
N TRP A 24 -5.18 56.59 -5.34
CA TRP A 24 -6.56 56.17 -5.66
C TRP A 24 -7.17 55.24 -4.62
N LEU A 25 -6.37 54.49 -3.86
CA LEU A 25 -6.81 53.49 -2.91
C LEU A 25 -6.21 53.74 -1.53
N GLU A 26 -7.08 53.77 -0.53
CA GLU A 26 -6.75 53.62 0.88
C GLU A 26 -7.49 52.41 1.46
N PHE A 27 -7.05 51.89 2.60
CA PHE A 27 -7.74 50.79 3.27
C PHE A 27 -8.03 51.11 4.74
N VAL A 28 -9.18 50.64 5.21
CA VAL A 28 -9.61 50.75 6.60
C VAL A 28 -9.89 49.36 7.14
N ILE A 29 -9.27 49.01 8.27
CA ILE A 29 -9.59 47.77 8.98
C ILE A 29 -10.72 48.04 9.95
N PHE A 30 -11.86 47.38 9.75
CA PHE A 30 -13.00 47.51 10.65
C PHE A 30 -12.63 46.91 12.02
N PRO A 31 -12.76 47.66 13.13
CA PRO A 31 -12.44 47.14 14.45
C PRO A 31 -13.29 45.93 14.81
N GLU A 32 -12.68 44.88 15.38
CA GLU A 32 -13.41 43.66 15.75
C GLU A 32 -14.56 43.92 16.74
N GLU A 33 -14.36 44.84 17.68
CA GLU A 33 -15.40 45.23 18.63
C GLU A 33 -16.61 45.87 17.95
N VAL A 34 -16.39 46.72 16.94
CA VAL A 34 -17.46 47.32 16.13
C VAL A 34 -18.20 46.23 15.35
N ILE A 35 -17.46 45.31 14.72
CA ILE A 35 -18.06 44.18 13.97
C ILE A 35 -18.96 43.34 14.88
N LEU A 36 -18.53 43.05 16.11
CA LEU A 36 -19.27 42.19 17.02
C LEU A 36 -20.43 42.92 17.71
N ARG A 37 -20.18 44.11 18.24
CA ARG A 37 -21.09 44.78 19.20
C ARG A 37 -21.97 45.86 18.57
N GLU A 38 -21.46 46.61 17.61
CA GLU A 38 -22.18 47.77 17.04
C GLU A 38 -23.07 47.36 15.87
N PRO A 39 -24.24 47.99 15.68
CA PRO A 39 -25.10 47.76 14.52
C PRO A 39 -24.43 48.26 13.22
N VAL A 40 -24.82 47.70 12.08
CA VAL A 40 -24.08 47.84 10.80
C VAL A 40 -24.07 49.27 10.25
N GLU A 41 -25.02 50.12 10.66
CA GLU A 41 -25.10 51.52 10.30
C GLU A 41 -23.90 52.31 10.83
N ARG A 42 -23.32 51.88 11.96
CA ARG A 42 -22.17 52.51 12.62
C ARG A 42 -20.83 51.98 12.14
N TRP A 43 -20.81 51.00 11.24
CA TRP A 43 -19.57 50.48 10.69
C TRP A 43 -18.91 51.53 9.78
N PRO A 44 -17.57 51.53 9.64
CA PRO A 44 -16.89 52.45 8.74
C PRO A 44 -17.40 52.31 7.30
N LEU A 45 -17.41 53.41 6.54
CA LEU A 45 -17.80 53.39 5.13
C LEU A 45 -16.66 52.87 4.26
N CYS A 46 -17.00 52.19 3.15
CA CYS A 46 -16.06 51.80 2.13
C CYS A 46 -16.75 51.64 0.77
N ASP A 47 -16.03 51.93 -0.32
CA ASP A 47 -16.50 51.69 -1.69
C ASP A 47 -16.25 50.25 -2.16
N CYS A 48 -15.28 49.59 -1.53
CA CYS A 48 -14.92 48.19 -1.77
C CYS A 48 -14.82 47.43 -0.45
N LEU A 49 -15.42 46.25 -0.37
CA LEU A 49 -15.44 45.41 0.82
C LEU A 49 -14.69 44.09 0.59
N ILE A 50 -13.63 43.88 1.37
CA ILE A 50 -12.97 42.58 1.51
C ILE A 50 -13.39 42.00 2.86
N SER A 51 -14.32 41.06 2.84
CA SER A 51 -14.86 40.44 4.06
C SER A 51 -14.99 38.93 3.86
N PHE A 52 -14.67 38.18 4.91
CA PHE A 52 -14.63 36.72 4.86
C PHE A 52 -14.88 36.10 6.24
N HIS A 53 -15.52 34.94 6.22
CA HIS A 53 -15.84 34.16 7.41
C HIS A 53 -14.58 33.69 8.14
N ALA A 54 -14.67 33.71 9.46
CA ALA A 54 -13.78 33.05 10.39
C ALA A 54 -14.60 32.61 11.60
N THR A 55 -14.06 31.73 12.44
CA THR A 55 -14.69 31.37 13.73
C THR A 55 -15.10 32.64 14.48
N ASP A 56 -16.36 32.65 14.94
CA ASP A 56 -17.03 33.75 15.65
C ASP A 56 -17.31 35.03 14.83
N PHE A 57 -17.10 35.01 13.51
CA PHE A 57 -17.41 36.16 12.64
C PHE A 57 -18.91 36.23 12.30
N PRO A 58 -19.59 37.36 12.56
CA PRO A 58 -21.02 37.52 12.28
C PRO A 58 -21.26 37.78 10.79
N LEU A 59 -21.21 36.72 9.96
CA LEU A 59 -21.39 36.82 8.51
C LEU A 59 -22.71 37.49 8.10
N HIS A 60 -23.79 37.24 8.86
CA HIS A 60 -25.09 37.88 8.64
C HIS A 60 -25.02 39.41 8.73
N LYS A 61 -24.26 39.98 9.68
CA LYS A 61 -24.06 41.44 9.78
C LYS A 61 -23.25 41.98 8.61
N ALA A 62 -22.27 41.23 8.12
CA ALA A 62 -21.52 41.64 6.94
C ALA A 62 -22.42 41.71 5.69
N ILE A 63 -23.35 40.78 5.54
CA ILE A 63 -24.37 40.80 4.46
C ILE A 63 -25.35 41.96 4.64
N GLU A 64 -25.78 42.24 5.87
CA GLU A 64 -26.63 43.38 6.17
C GLU A 64 -25.93 44.70 5.84
N TYR A 65 -24.63 44.83 6.17
CA TYR A 65 -23.80 45.96 5.76
C TYR A 65 -23.67 46.07 4.23
N GLU A 66 -23.45 44.95 3.53
CA GLU A 66 -23.42 44.91 2.06
C GLU A 66 -24.74 45.43 1.45
N HIS A 67 -25.89 44.99 1.97
CA HIS A 67 -27.20 45.45 1.52
C HIS A 67 -27.46 46.92 1.85
N LEU A 68 -26.97 47.41 2.99
CA LEU A 68 -27.16 48.81 3.40
C LEU A 68 -26.28 49.78 2.60
N ARG A 69 -25.03 49.41 2.32
CA ARG A 69 -24.01 50.32 1.77
C ARG A 69 -23.65 50.06 0.31
N HIS A 70 -24.06 48.91 -0.24
CA HIS A 70 -23.78 48.48 -1.62
C HIS A 70 -22.31 48.63 -2.09
N PRO A 71 -21.30 48.24 -1.27
CA PRO A 71 -19.91 48.30 -1.70
C PRO A 71 -19.62 47.29 -2.82
N TYR A 72 -18.55 47.48 -3.58
CA TYR A 72 -18.03 46.42 -4.43
C TYR A 72 -17.42 45.31 -3.57
N VAL A 73 -18.06 44.14 -3.55
CA VAL A 73 -17.61 43.00 -2.72
C VAL A 73 -16.62 42.12 -3.49
N ILE A 74 -15.42 41.92 -2.92
CA ILE A 74 -14.35 41.12 -3.54
C ILE A 74 -14.62 39.61 -3.42
N ASN A 75 -15.11 39.16 -2.26
CA ASN A 75 -15.48 37.78 -2.01
C ASN A 75 -16.96 37.75 -1.61
N ASP A 76 -17.81 37.18 -2.46
CA ASP A 76 -19.26 37.08 -2.26
C ASP A 76 -19.57 36.54 -0.85
N LEU A 77 -20.34 37.31 -0.07
CA LEU A 77 -20.63 36.99 1.33
C LEU A 77 -21.67 35.89 1.47
N HIS A 78 -22.67 35.85 0.60
CA HIS A 78 -23.73 34.83 0.62
C HIS A 78 -23.15 33.45 0.34
N ARG A 79 -22.22 33.36 -0.61
CA ARG A 79 -21.53 32.12 -0.98
C ARG A 79 -20.63 31.57 0.13
N GLN A 80 -20.27 32.37 1.13
CA GLN A 80 -19.47 31.86 2.25
C GLN A 80 -20.25 30.89 3.14
N TYR A 81 -21.58 31.01 3.23
CA TYR A 81 -22.41 29.97 3.87
C TYR A 81 -22.38 28.65 3.10
N ASP A 82 -22.18 28.68 1.78
CA ASP A 82 -22.04 27.46 0.99
C ASP A 82 -20.72 26.74 1.26
N LEU A 83 -19.67 27.48 1.65
CA LEU A 83 -18.36 26.92 2.00
C LEU A 83 -18.33 26.21 3.35
N LEU A 84 -19.28 26.52 4.26
CA LEU A 84 -19.36 25.88 5.59
C LEU A 84 -19.96 24.48 5.55
N ASP A 85 -20.62 24.11 4.45
CA ASP A 85 -21.28 22.82 4.26
C ASP A 85 -20.69 22.09 3.05
N ARG A 86 -19.97 20.99 3.30
CA ARG A 86 -19.30 20.22 2.25
C ARG A 86 -20.24 19.71 1.18
N ARG A 87 -21.53 19.50 1.50
CA ARG A 87 -22.55 19.06 0.53
C ARG A 87 -22.79 20.15 -0.52
N LYS A 88 -22.83 21.40 -0.08
CA LYS A 88 -23.01 22.55 -0.97
C LYS A 88 -21.75 22.80 -1.80
N VAL A 89 -20.56 22.64 -1.19
CA VAL A 89 -19.28 22.69 -1.91
C VAL A 89 -19.24 21.69 -3.06
N PHE A 90 -19.49 20.41 -2.80
CA PHE A 90 -19.48 19.41 -3.86
C PHE A 90 -20.58 19.62 -4.91
N LYS A 91 -21.77 20.08 -4.51
CA LYS A 91 -22.83 20.44 -5.45
C LYS A 91 -22.42 21.58 -6.38
N ALA A 92 -21.70 22.58 -5.87
CA ALA A 92 -21.17 23.69 -6.67
C ALA A 92 -20.07 23.22 -7.64
N LEU A 93 -19.14 22.36 -7.18
CA LEU A 93 -18.11 21.75 -8.03
C LEU A 93 -18.73 20.94 -9.18
N ALA A 94 -19.73 20.11 -8.88
CA ALA A 94 -20.45 19.31 -9.87
C ALA A 94 -21.13 20.19 -10.93
N ARG A 95 -21.85 21.24 -10.51
CA ARG A 95 -22.52 22.19 -11.42
C ARG A 95 -21.53 22.93 -12.33
N ALA A 96 -20.32 23.19 -11.86
CA ALA A 96 -19.27 23.84 -12.64
C ALA A 96 -18.50 22.87 -13.57
N GLY A 97 -18.84 21.57 -13.54
CA GLY A 97 -18.12 20.53 -14.28
C GLY A 97 -16.64 20.47 -13.85
N ILE A 98 -16.39 20.54 -12.54
CA ILE A 98 -15.07 20.36 -11.94
C ILE A 98 -14.99 18.94 -11.40
N GLU A 99 -13.94 18.21 -11.77
CA GLU A 99 -13.66 16.87 -11.26
C GLU A 99 -13.43 16.90 -9.75
N HIS A 100 -14.14 16.04 -9.04
CA HIS A 100 -14.07 15.87 -7.58
C HIS A 100 -14.38 14.41 -7.24
N PRO A 101 -13.99 13.91 -6.05
CA PRO A 101 -14.25 12.53 -5.67
C PRO A 101 -15.75 12.18 -5.74
N ARG A 102 -16.06 10.99 -6.27
CA ARG A 102 -17.42 10.44 -6.19
C ARG A 102 -17.77 10.29 -4.71
N HIS A 103 -18.94 10.76 -4.33
CA HIS A 103 -19.33 10.84 -2.92
C HIS A 103 -20.82 10.54 -2.71
N GLY A 104 -21.15 10.10 -1.50
CA GLY A 104 -22.49 9.85 -0.99
C GLY A 104 -22.66 10.48 0.39
N VAL A 105 -23.84 11.03 0.66
CA VAL A 105 -24.15 11.69 1.94
C VAL A 105 -25.01 10.76 2.79
N LEU A 106 -24.51 10.39 3.97
CA LEU A 106 -25.26 9.62 4.96
C LEU A 106 -25.75 10.56 6.06
N LEU A 107 -27.06 10.81 6.07
CA LEU A 107 -27.74 11.47 7.18
C LEU A 107 -28.17 10.40 8.17
N ARG A 108 -27.90 10.60 9.45
CA ARG A 108 -28.10 9.59 10.50
C ARG A 108 -29.50 9.00 10.58
N ASP A 109 -30.52 9.74 10.19
CA ASP A 109 -31.90 9.25 10.17
C ASP A 109 -32.12 8.14 9.11
N LYS A 110 -31.07 7.75 8.38
CA LYS A 110 -31.02 6.67 7.40
C LYS A 110 -29.97 5.63 7.78
N GLU A 111 -30.30 4.35 7.62
CA GLU A 111 -29.35 3.27 7.80
C GLU A 111 -28.40 3.15 6.60
N GLY A 112 -27.09 3.19 6.87
CA GLY A 112 -26.06 2.74 5.94
C GLY A 112 -25.71 1.27 6.20
N LYS A 113 -25.44 0.49 5.15
CA LYS A 113 -25.00 -0.90 5.31
C LYS A 113 -23.47 -0.95 5.30
N GLU A 114 -22.91 -1.30 6.44
CA GLU A 114 -21.47 -1.49 6.61
C GLU A 114 -21.09 -2.96 6.42
N PHE A 115 -20.03 -3.20 5.64
CA PHE A 115 -19.42 -4.52 5.44
C PHE A 115 -17.92 -4.43 5.75
N SER A 116 -17.22 -5.57 5.75
CA SER A 116 -15.80 -5.65 6.12
C SER A 116 -14.91 -4.67 5.32
N ASP A 117 -15.11 -4.59 4.00
CA ASP A 117 -14.25 -3.83 3.06
C ASP A 117 -15.01 -2.82 2.19
N HIS A 118 -16.28 -2.54 2.49
CA HIS A 118 -17.04 -1.49 1.81
C HIS A 118 -18.19 -0.98 2.67
N ILE A 119 -18.70 0.19 2.30
CA ILE A 119 -19.95 0.74 2.83
C ILE A 119 -20.90 1.03 1.67
N GLU A 120 -22.19 0.81 1.89
CA GLU A 120 -23.26 1.20 0.98
C GLU A 120 -24.00 2.41 1.53
N VAL A 121 -24.00 3.51 0.76
CA VAL A 121 -24.63 4.79 1.13
C VAL A 121 -25.56 5.21 0.00
N ASN A 122 -26.87 5.26 0.25
CA ASN A 122 -27.91 5.58 -0.75
C ASN A 122 -27.81 4.73 -2.03
N GLY A 123 -27.54 3.43 -1.91
CA GLY A 123 -27.36 2.50 -3.04
C GLY A 123 -26.01 2.62 -3.77
N MET A 124 -25.13 3.53 -3.33
CA MET A 124 -23.78 3.66 -3.85
C MET A 124 -22.80 2.86 -2.98
N MET A 125 -22.06 1.95 -3.60
CA MET A 125 -21.00 1.19 -2.94
C MET A 125 -19.69 2.00 -2.93
N PHE A 126 -19.04 2.11 -1.77
CA PHE A 126 -17.72 2.69 -1.58
C PHE A 126 -16.80 1.62 -0.99
N ASN A 127 -15.89 1.11 -1.83
CA ASN A 127 -14.91 0.12 -1.40
C ASN A 127 -13.79 0.81 -0.62
N LYS A 128 -13.24 0.14 0.39
CA LYS A 128 -12.02 0.63 1.04
C LYS A 128 -10.84 0.56 0.04
N PRO A 129 -9.97 1.59 -0.04
CA PRO A 129 -10.02 2.76 0.81
C PRO A 129 -11.10 3.78 0.40
N PHE A 130 -11.77 4.34 1.41
CA PHE A 130 -12.70 5.46 1.25
C PHE A 130 -12.46 6.50 2.34
N VAL A 131 -12.91 7.74 2.11
CA VAL A 131 -12.79 8.86 3.05
C VAL A 131 -14.15 9.19 3.64
N GLU A 132 -14.19 9.43 4.94
CA GLU A 132 -15.37 9.89 5.68
C GLU A 132 -15.11 11.30 6.22
N LYS A 133 -15.89 12.27 5.74
CA LYS A 133 -15.81 13.69 6.12
C LYS A 133 -17.07 14.13 6.88
N PRO A 134 -16.94 14.87 8.00
CA PRO A 134 -18.06 15.58 8.61
C PRO A 134 -18.76 16.49 7.60
N LEU A 135 -20.08 16.68 7.72
CA LEU A 135 -20.81 17.59 6.83
C LEU A 135 -20.32 19.04 6.96
N SER A 136 -19.98 19.45 8.19
CA SER A 136 -19.38 20.76 8.45
C SER A 136 -17.97 20.81 7.87
N ALA A 137 -17.70 21.84 7.06
CA ALA A 137 -16.36 22.09 6.54
C ALA A 137 -15.38 22.58 7.62
N GLU A 138 -15.90 23.09 8.75
CA GLU A 138 -15.10 23.52 9.90
C GLU A 138 -14.66 22.37 10.80
N ASP A 139 -15.36 21.23 10.73
CA ASP A 139 -14.90 20.01 11.38
C ASP A 139 -13.85 19.31 10.50
N HIS A 140 -12.63 19.27 11.01
CA HIS A 140 -11.45 18.72 10.36
C HIS A 140 -11.17 17.26 10.75
N ASN A 141 -12.08 16.60 11.48
CA ASN A 141 -11.96 15.19 11.84
C ASN A 141 -12.32 14.28 10.65
N VAL A 142 -11.41 14.18 9.68
CA VAL A 142 -11.58 13.40 8.44
C VAL A 142 -10.92 12.03 8.60
N TYR A 143 -11.65 10.95 8.33
CA TYR A 143 -11.15 9.58 8.52
C TYR A 143 -10.97 8.89 7.17
N ILE A 144 -9.89 8.12 7.03
CA ILE A 144 -9.61 7.28 5.85
C ILE A 144 -9.64 5.83 6.32
N TYR A 145 -10.47 4.99 5.72
CA TYR A 145 -10.59 3.58 6.10
C TYR A 145 -9.82 2.70 5.13
N TYR A 146 -8.98 1.80 5.61
CA TYR A 146 -8.14 0.95 4.74
C TYR A 146 -8.73 -0.46 4.59
N PRO A 147 -8.58 -1.09 3.42
CA PRO A 147 -9.12 -2.42 3.21
C PRO A 147 -8.34 -3.46 4.01
N SER A 148 -9.03 -4.52 4.40
CA SER A 148 -8.48 -5.66 5.13
C SER A 148 -7.30 -6.29 4.39
N SER A 149 -7.29 -6.21 3.05
CA SER A 149 -6.21 -6.69 2.19
C SER A 149 -4.87 -6.00 2.39
N VAL A 150 -4.81 -4.86 3.09
CA VAL A 150 -3.55 -4.15 3.40
C VAL A 150 -3.33 -3.97 4.90
N GLY A 151 -4.03 -4.71 5.75
CA GLY A 151 -3.92 -4.62 7.21
C GLY A 151 -5.11 -3.94 7.89
N GLY A 152 -6.06 -3.37 7.14
CA GLY A 152 -7.23 -2.73 7.70
C GLY A 152 -6.91 -1.44 8.48
N GLY A 153 -7.78 -1.10 9.43
CA GLY A 153 -7.66 0.10 10.25
C GLY A 153 -8.15 1.39 9.58
N SER A 154 -7.81 2.52 10.19
CA SER A 154 -8.17 3.85 9.71
C SER A 154 -7.12 4.91 10.06
N GLN A 155 -6.91 5.88 9.16
CA GLN A 155 -6.16 7.09 9.45
C GLN A 155 -7.11 8.20 9.90
N ARG A 156 -6.84 8.80 11.05
CA ARG A 156 -7.70 9.84 11.64
C ARG A 156 -7.02 11.19 11.55
N LEU A 157 -7.46 12.02 10.62
CA LEU A 157 -6.92 13.37 10.41
C LEU A 157 -7.61 14.34 11.38
N PHE A 158 -6.89 15.37 11.77
CA PHE A 158 -7.39 16.44 12.64
C PHE A 158 -6.66 17.74 12.35
N ARG A 159 -7.22 18.85 12.84
CA ARG A 159 -6.55 20.15 12.76
C ARG A 159 -5.22 20.08 13.50
N LYS A 160 -4.14 20.44 12.81
CA LYS A 160 -2.75 20.26 13.29
C LYS A 160 -2.54 20.69 14.73
N ILE A 161 -1.95 19.79 15.51
CA ILE A 161 -1.51 20.03 16.89
C ILE A 161 -0.01 19.70 16.93
N ASN A 162 0.82 20.69 17.24
CA ASN A 162 2.29 20.56 17.24
C ASN A 162 2.82 20.04 15.89
N ASN A 163 3.41 18.83 15.88
CA ASN A 163 4.00 18.20 14.71
C ASN A 163 3.14 17.07 14.13
N ARG A 164 1.87 16.98 14.52
CA ARG A 164 0.94 15.95 14.05
C ARG A 164 -0.29 16.54 13.37
N SER A 165 -0.76 15.83 12.35
CA SER A 165 -1.92 16.15 11.52
C SER A 165 -2.85 14.94 11.30
N SER A 166 -2.39 13.74 11.64
CA SER A 166 -3.19 12.53 11.71
C SER A 166 -2.52 11.48 12.61
N TRP A 167 -3.24 10.40 12.91
CA TRP A 167 -2.71 9.19 13.56
C TRP A 167 -3.41 7.93 13.01
N TYR A 168 -2.70 6.80 13.03
CA TYR A 168 -3.24 5.50 12.61
C TYR A 168 -3.99 4.82 13.76
N SER A 169 -5.19 4.34 13.48
CA SER A 169 -6.05 3.59 14.39
C SER A 169 -6.27 2.17 13.86
N PRO A 170 -6.21 1.12 14.70
CA PRO A 170 -6.58 -0.24 14.28
C PRO A 170 -8.09 -0.40 14.02
N VAL A 171 -8.91 0.58 14.40
CA VAL A 171 -10.36 0.54 14.22
C VAL A 171 -10.71 0.63 12.73
N SER A 172 -11.41 -0.40 12.25
CA SER A 172 -11.80 -0.54 10.84
C SER A 172 -13.25 -0.17 10.55
N THR A 173 -14.02 0.20 11.58
CA THR A 173 -15.46 0.50 11.49
C THR A 173 -15.74 2.00 11.42
N VAL A 174 -16.80 2.37 10.68
CA VAL A 174 -17.21 3.77 10.48
C VAL A 174 -17.77 4.41 11.75
N ARG A 175 -17.77 5.75 11.81
CA ARG A 175 -18.31 6.45 12.98
C ARG A 175 -19.81 6.24 13.11
N ARG A 176 -20.23 5.83 14.32
CA ARG A 176 -21.63 5.66 14.72
C ARG A 176 -22.22 6.88 15.41
N GLU A 177 -21.47 7.98 15.52
CA GLU A 177 -21.71 9.41 15.89
C GLU A 177 -22.03 10.38 14.72
N GLY A 178 -22.99 11.33 14.68
CA GLY A 178 -23.10 12.34 13.58
C GLY A 178 -23.50 11.90 12.15
N SER A 179 -23.39 12.84 11.20
CA SER A 179 -23.67 12.67 9.75
C SER A 179 -22.43 12.99 8.90
N TYR A 180 -22.27 12.27 7.78
CA TYR A 180 -21.01 12.26 7.03
C TYR A 180 -21.19 12.24 5.51
N ILE A 181 -20.13 12.66 4.83
CA ILE A 181 -19.89 12.39 3.41
C ILE A 181 -18.90 11.24 3.31
N TYR A 182 -19.25 10.19 2.58
CA TYR A 182 -18.35 9.12 2.17
C TYR A 182 -17.92 9.36 0.73
N GLU A 183 -16.63 9.36 0.45
CA GLU A 183 -16.09 9.58 -0.89
C GLU A 183 -15.03 8.56 -1.26
N ASP A 184 -14.86 8.32 -2.56
CA ASP A 184 -13.78 7.50 -3.09
C ASP A 184 -12.42 8.09 -2.66
N PHE A 185 -11.54 7.23 -2.15
CA PHE A 185 -10.18 7.63 -1.86
C PHE A 185 -9.40 7.84 -3.17
N ILE A 186 -8.84 9.03 -3.35
CA ILE A 186 -7.99 9.34 -4.50
C ILE A 186 -6.53 9.14 -4.08
N PRO A 187 -5.81 8.14 -4.64
CA PRO A 187 -4.43 7.85 -4.29
C PRO A 187 -3.50 8.88 -4.93
N ALA A 188 -3.40 10.05 -4.30
CA ALA A 188 -2.38 11.03 -4.66
C ALA A 188 -0.99 10.50 -4.24
N ASP A 189 0.06 10.83 -5.00
CA ASP A 189 1.45 10.35 -4.81
C ASP A 189 2.09 10.95 -3.52
N GLY A 190 1.45 10.76 -2.36
CA GLY A 190 1.90 11.18 -1.03
C GLY A 190 1.81 12.68 -0.72
N THR A 191 1.18 13.49 -1.57
CA THR A 191 1.10 14.96 -1.41
C THR A 191 -0.28 15.56 -1.69
N ASP A 192 -0.61 16.62 -0.95
CA ASP A 192 -1.73 17.51 -1.25
C ASP A 192 -1.20 18.74 -2.00
N VAL A 193 -1.82 19.11 -3.13
CA VAL A 193 -1.55 20.39 -3.80
C VAL A 193 -2.51 21.44 -3.26
N LYS A 194 -1.98 22.49 -2.64
CA LYS A 194 -2.76 23.66 -2.21
C LYS A 194 -2.69 24.73 -3.26
N VAL A 195 -3.85 25.19 -3.72
CA VAL A 195 -3.97 26.24 -4.71
C VAL A 195 -4.57 27.49 -4.07
N TYR A 196 -3.99 28.64 -4.35
CA TYR A 196 -4.40 29.95 -3.87
C TYR A 196 -4.62 30.85 -5.10
N ALA A 197 -5.88 30.97 -5.50
CA ALA A 197 -6.29 31.81 -6.61
C ALA A 197 -6.54 33.26 -6.15
N VAL A 198 -6.21 34.20 -7.03
CA VAL A 198 -6.51 35.63 -6.88
C VAL A 198 -7.10 36.11 -8.20
N GLY A 199 -8.42 36.19 -8.25
CA GLY A 199 -9.16 36.33 -9.50
C GLY A 199 -9.08 35.07 -10.37
N PRO A 200 -9.75 35.08 -11.53
CA PRO A 200 -9.94 33.90 -12.36
C PRO A 200 -8.71 33.48 -13.20
N TYR A 201 -7.67 34.30 -13.28
CA TYR A 201 -6.53 34.08 -14.18
C TYR A 201 -5.20 33.88 -13.46
N TYR A 202 -5.15 34.07 -12.13
CA TYR A 202 -3.95 33.84 -11.34
C TYR A 202 -4.18 32.76 -10.28
N ALA A 203 -3.26 31.81 -10.19
CA ALA A 203 -3.25 30.80 -9.15
C ALA A 203 -1.80 30.43 -8.78
N HIS A 204 -1.49 30.57 -7.49
CA HIS A 204 -0.26 30.06 -6.91
C HIS A 204 -0.53 28.66 -6.35
N ALA A 205 0.41 27.72 -6.51
CA ALA A 205 0.27 26.38 -5.94
C ALA A 205 1.52 25.94 -5.18
N GLU A 206 1.29 25.27 -4.06
CA GLU A 206 2.33 24.65 -3.24
C GLU A 206 1.89 23.23 -2.82
N ALA A 207 2.79 22.26 -2.88
CA ALA A 207 2.56 20.93 -2.36
C ALA A 207 3.03 20.83 -0.91
N ARG A 208 2.34 20.00 -0.15
CA ARG A 208 2.74 19.55 1.19
C ARG A 208 2.56 18.04 1.29
N LYS A 209 3.25 17.43 2.24
CA LYS A 209 3.03 16.02 2.60
C LYS A 209 1.55 15.78 2.93
N ALA A 210 0.96 14.75 2.34
CA ALA A 210 -0.43 14.39 2.58
C ALA A 210 -0.61 13.97 4.07
N PRO A 211 -1.57 14.54 4.80
CA PRO A 211 -1.87 14.12 6.17
C PRO A 211 -2.28 12.65 6.27
N GLY A 212 -2.79 12.06 5.19
CA GLY A 212 -3.18 10.65 5.13
C GLY A 212 -2.00 9.67 5.18
N LEU A 213 -0.75 10.12 5.06
CA LEU A 213 0.42 9.24 4.95
C LEU A 213 0.90 8.77 6.35
N ASP A 214 1.59 9.62 7.11
CA ASP A 214 2.04 9.31 8.48
C ASP A 214 1.59 10.31 9.55
N GLY A 215 0.94 11.39 9.11
CA GLY A 215 0.50 12.47 9.97
C GLY A 215 1.61 13.35 10.53
N LYS A 216 2.90 13.10 10.28
CA LYS A 216 4.00 13.94 10.77
C LYS A 216 4.14 15.17 9.88
N VAL A 217 4.13 16.34 10.50
CA VAL A 217 4.35 17.62 9.82
C VAL A 217 5.84 17.87 9.68
N GLU A 218 6.33 17.89 8.44
CA GLU A 218 7.71 18.26 8.12
C GLU A 218 7.93 19.75 8.37
N ARG A 219 8.98 20.11 9.13
CA ARG A 219 9.33 21.50 9.43
C ARG A 219 10.76 21.82 9.00
N ASP A 220 10.98 23.05 8.55
CA ASP A 220 12.31 23.59 8.24
C ASP A 220 13.07 23.97 9.52
N SER A 221 14.32 24.42 9.36
CA SER A 221 15.19 24.88 10.45
C SER A 221 14.62 26.06 11.25
N HIS A 222 13.61 26.77 10.72
CA HIS A 222 12.93 27.89 11.36
C HIS A 222 11.58 27.45 11.98
N GLY A 223 11.29 26.14 12.02
CA GLY A 223 10.07 25.58 12.57
C GLY A 223 8.83 25.80 11.70
N LYS A 224 8.95 26.25 10.45
CA LYS A 224 7.82 26.40 9.52
C LYS A 224 7.58 25.10 8.77
N GLU A 225 6.31 24.83 8.46
CA GLU A 225 5.96 23.66 7.66
C GLU A 225 6.60 23.73 6.26
N VAL A 226 7.25 22.65 5.86
CA VAL A 226 7.90 22.53 4.56
C VAL A 226 6.85 22.52 3.45
N ARG A 227 7.09 23.35 2.43
CA ARG A 227 6.22 23.56 1.27
C ARG A 227 7.07 23.53 0.02
N TYR A 228 6.52 23.00 -1.06
CA TYR A 228 7.23 22.89 -2.33
C TYR A 228 6.45 23.65 -3.41
N PRO A 229 7.08 24.52 -4.18
CA PRO A 229 6.39 25.23 -5.26
C PRO A 229 5.89 24.21 -6.29
N VAL A 230 4.65 24.41 -6.75
CA VAL A 230 4.02 23.56 -7.77
C VAL A 230 3.63 24.42 -8.95
N ILE A 231 3.98 23.96 -10.15
CA ILE A 231 3.45 24.53 -11.38
C ILE A 231 2.15 23.81 -11.72
N LEU A 232 1.08 24.59 -11.93
CA LEU A 232 -0.20 24.08 -12.39
C LEU A 232 -0.17 23.85 -13.90
N SER A 233 -0.68 22.71 -14.34
CA SER A 233 -0.93 22.46 -15.77
C SER A 233 -2.04 23.38 -16.31
N SER A 234 -2.16 23.49 -17.63
CA SER A 234 -3.22 24.29 -18.26
C SER A 234 -4.63 23.83 -17.85
N LYS A 235 -4.83 22.51 -17.65
CA LYS A 235 -6.10 21.95 -17.15
C LYS A 235 -6.37 22.40 -15.71
N GLU A 236 -5.35 22.42 -14.86
CA GLU A 236 -5.49 22.84 -13.46
C GLU A 236 -5.68 24.35 -13.29
N LYS A 237 -5.05 25.17 -14.15
CA LYS A 237 -5.35 26.61 -14.24
C LYS A 237 -6.82 26.85 -14.60
N LEU A 238 -7.38 26.07 -15.52
CA LEU A 238 -8.81 26.13 -15.86
C LEU A 238 -9.69 25.70 -14.68
N ILE A 239 -9.28 24.69 -13.91
CA ILE A 239 -9.96 24.31 -12.66
C ILE A 239 -9.96 25.49 -11.68
N ALA A 240 -8.82 26.14 -11.44
CA ALA A 240 -8.72 27.29 -10.55
C ALA A 240 -9.68 28.42 -10.97
N ARG A 241 -9.72 28.74 -12.27
CA ARG A 241 -10.68 29.70 -12.85
C ARG A 241 -12.12 29.33 -12.53
N LYS A 242 -12.50 28.08 -12.77
CA LYS A 242 -13.87 27.59 -12.53
C LYS A 242 -14.23 27.64 -11.04
N VAL A 243 -13.30 27.31 -10.13
CA VAL A 243 -13.52 27.39 -8.68
C VAL A 243 -13.81 28.83 -8.27
N VAL A 244 -12.97 29.79 -8.67
CA VAL A 244 -13.17 31.22 -8.35
C VAL A 244 -14.56 31.70 -8.80
N MET A 245 -14.96 31.36 -10.02
CA MET A 245 -16.26 31.76 -10.58
C MET A 245 -17.44 31.04 -9.90
N ALA A 246 -17.34 29.75 -9.64
CA ALA A 246 -18.43 28.95 -9.07
C ALA A 246 -18.77 29.36 -7.63
N PHE A 247 -17.75 29.76 -6.86
CA PHE A 247 -17.92 30.14 -5.45
C PHE A 247 -17.97 31.66 -5.23
N GLY A 248 -17.78 32.47 -6.27
CA GLY A 248 -17.76 33.94 -6.13
C GLY A 248 -16.64 34.45 -5.21
N GLN A 249 -15.56 33.68 -5.08
CA GLN A 249 -14.46 34.00 -4.17
C GLN A 249 -13.25 34.46 -5.00
N THR A 250 -13.06 35.78 -5.14
CA THR A 250 -11.90 36.32 -5.87
C THR A 250 -10.59 35.84 -5.25
N VAL A 251 -10.46 35.94 -3.93
CA VAL A 251 -9.37 35.29 -3.19
C VAL A 251 -9.88 33.93 -2.72
N CYS A 252 -9.34 32.84 -3.26
CA CYS A 252 -9.84 31.49 -2.96
C CYS A 252 -8.71 30.46 -2.80
N GLY A 253 -8.70 29.78 -1.67
CA GLY A 253 -7.88 28.60 -1.41
C GLY A 253 -8.67 27.30 -1.63
N PHE A 254 -8.07 26.32 -2.29
CA PHE A 254 -8.65 24.98 -2.45
C PHE A 254 -7.56 23.91 -2.55
N ASP A 255 -7.93 22.66 -2.27
CA ASP A 255 -7.02 21.52 -2.26
C ASP A 255 -7.28 20.61 -3.47
N LEU A 256 -6.20 20.16 -4.10
CA LEU A 256 -6.20 19.38 -5.33
C LEU A 256 -5.38 18.09 -5.14
N LEU A 257 -5.96 16.97 -5.56
CA LEU A 257 -5.34 15.64 -5.56
C LEU A 257 -5.01 15.24 -7.00
N ARG A 258 -3.73 14.97 -7.29
CA ARG A 258 -3.28 14.48 -8.59
C ARG A 258 -3.22 12.95 -8.54
N ALA A 259 -3.98 12.28 -9.39
CA ALA A 259 -3.97 10.81 -9.48
C ALA A 259 -4.33 10.37 -10.90
N ASN A 260 -3.63 9.35 -11.42
CA ASN A 260 -3.90 8.72 -12.72
C ASN A 260 -4.02 9.73 -13.88
N GLY A 261 -3.14 10.74 -13.92
CA GLY A 261 -3.14 11.78 -14.95
C GLY A 261 -4.31 12.77 -14.88
N LYS A 262 -5.12 12.73 -13.81
CA LYS A 262 -6.24 13.63 -13.52
C LYS A 262 -5.98 14.43 -12.23
N SER A 263 -6.74 15.51 -12.09
CA SER A 263 -6.68 16.43 -10.94
C SER A 263 -8.08 16.61 -10.36
N PHE A 264 -8.26 16.27 -9.09
CA PHE A 264 -9.54 16.28 -8.38
C PHE A 264 -9.54 17.35 -7.30
N VAL A 265 -10.58 18.18 -7.22
CA VAL A 265 -10.76 19.13 -6.12
C VAL A 265 -11.43 18.42 -4.95
N CYS A 266 -10.78 18.37 -3.79
CA CYS A 266 -11.26 17.62 -2.62
C CYS A 266 -11.76 18.52 -1.47
N ASP A 267 -11.38 19.81 -1.48
CA ASP A 267 -11.79 20.80 -0.48
C ASP A 267 -11.70 22.23 -1.04
N VAL A 268 -12.62 23.11 -0.65
CA VAL A 268 -12.64 24.53 -1.03
C VAL A 268 -12.81 25.37 0.24
N ASN A 269 -11.80 26.18 0.56
CA ASN A 269 -11.72 26.90 1.83
C ASN A 269 -12.23 28.35 1.76
N GLY A 270 -12.44 28.90 0.55
CA GLY A 270 -12.69 30.33 0.36
C GLY A 270 -11.46 31.17 0.66
N PHE A 271 -11.64 32.31 1.34
CA PHE A 271 -10.58 33.30 1.53
C PHE A 271 -9.32 32.72 2.21
N SER A 272 -8.20 32.70 1.48
CA SER A 272 -6.93 32.18 1.99
C SER A 272 -5.76 32.80 1.24
N PHE A 273 -4.73 33.21 1.99
CA PHE A 273 -3.48 33.73 1.44
C PHE A 273 -2.31 32.77 1.66
N VAL A 274 -1.35 32.79 0.73
CA VAL A 274 -0.02 32.19 0.90
C VAL A 274 0.71 32.92 2.02
N LYS A 275 1.53 32.21 2.81
CA LYS A 275 2.14 32.77 4.04
C LYS A 275 3.60 33.20 3.91
N SER A 276 4.29 32.79 2.86
CA SER A 276 5.76 32.83 2.80
C SER A 276 6.33 33.34 1.48
N SER A 277 5.50 33.90 0.59
CA SER A 277 5.93 34.30 -0.74
C SER A 277 5.73 35.81 -0.93
N THR A 278 6.84 36.55 -0.95
CA THR A 278 6.82 38.01 -1.25
C THR A 278 6.27 38.27 -2.64
N LYS A 279 6.67 37.47 -3.64
CA LYS A 279 6.12 37.55 -5.00
C LYS A 279 4.60 37.38 -5.02
N TYR A 280 4.06 36.43 -4.24
CA TYR A 280 2.60 36.27 -4.13
C TYR A 280 1.95 37.53 -3.57
N TYR A 281 2.55 38.19 -2.58
CA TYR A 281 2.01 39.44 -2.01
C TYR A 281 1.96 40.56 -3.03
N GLU A 282 3.03 40.75 -3.81
CA GLU A 282 3.11 41.76 -4.87
C GLU A 282 2.11 41.49 -5.98
N ASP A 283 2.05 40.24 -6.48
CA ASP A 283 1.12 39.83 -7.52
C ASP A 283 -0.33 40.02 -7.05
N THR A 284 -0.64 39.59 -5.82
CA THR A 284 -1.98 39.70 -5.22
C THR A 284 -2.40 41.15 -5.07
N ALA A 285 -1.53 42.02 -4.55
CA ALA A 285 -1.80 43.44 -4.38
C ALA A 285 -2.09 44.12 -5.73
N LYS A 286 -1.31 43.82 -6.76
CA LYS A 286 -1.53 44.35 -8.12
C LYS A 286 -2.85 43.86 -8.72
N ILE A 287 -3.15 42.57 -8.60
CA ILE A 287 -4.39 42.00 -9.14
C ILE A 287 -5.60 42.60 -8.44
N LEU A 288 -5.61 42.65 -7.09
CA LEU A 288 -6.71 43.23 -6.34
C LEU A 288 -6.87 44.72 -6.61
N GLY A 289 -5.79 45.51 -6.56
CA GLY A 289 -5.82 46.94 -6.85
C GLY A 289 -6.34 47.24 -8.26
N ASN A 290 -5.83 46.54 -9.28
CA ASN A 290 -6.33 46.66 -10.66
C ASN A 290 -7.80 46.25 -10.77
N THR A 291 -8.23 45.21 -10.06
CA THR A 291 -9.63 44.75 -10.10
C THR A 291 -10.58 45.78 -9.50
N ILE A 292 -10.21 46.37 -8.35
CA ILE A 292 -10.98 47.42 -7.67
C ILE A 292 -11.07 48.66 -8.56
N LEU A 293 -9.93 49.15 -9.08
CA LEU A 293 -9.91 50.33 -9.94
C LEU A 293 -10.65 50.08 -11.26
N ARG A 294 -10.50 48.91 -11.89
CA ARG A 294 -11.26 48.57 -13.10
C ARG A 294 -12.77 48.61 -12.87
N ARG A 295 -13.23 48.26 -11.66
CA ARG A 295 -14.66 48.26 -11.31
C ARG A 295 -15.17 49.65 -10.94
N LEU A 296 -14.40 50.43 -10.20
CA LEU A 296 -14.84 51.69 -9.59
C LEU A 296 -14.40 52.96 -10.35
N ALA A 297 -13.34 52.89 -11.16
CA ALA A 297 -12.76 54.08 -11.80
C ALA A 297 -13.76 54.80 -12.70
N SER A 298 -14.57 54.07 -13.47
CA SER A 298 -15.59 54.68 -14.34
C SER A 298 -16.71 55.33 -13.53
N SER A 299 -17.20 54.70 -12.45
CA SER A 299 -18.26 55.28 -11.60
C SER A 299 -17.78 56.48 -10.79
N MET A 300 -16.48 56.55 -10.49
CA MET A 300 -15.88 57.59 -9.65
C MET A 300 -15.07 58.63 -10.46
N SER A 301 -15.12 58.57 -11.80
CA SER A 301 -14.37 59.47 -12.70
C SER A 301 -12.86 59.53 -12.44
N ILE A 302 -12.27 58.41 -12.03
CA ILE A 302 -10.84 58.31 -11.76
C ILE A 302 -10.08 58.20 -13.10
N PRO A 303 -9.07 59.04 -13.38
CA PRO A 303 -8.29 59.00 -14.61
C PRO A 303 -7.27 57.85 -14.57
N TRP A 304 -7.78 56.62 -14.58
CA TRP A 304 -6.96 55.40 -14.54
C TRP A 304 -7.01 54.70 -15.90
N GLN A 305 -5.84 54.56 -16.54
CA GLN A 305 -5.68 53.78 -17.76
C GLN A 305 -5.35 52.33 -17.40
N ILE A 306 -6.01 51.38 -18.07
CA ILE A 306 -5.79 49.96 -17.85
C ILE A 306 -4.33 49.63 -18.21
N PRO A 307 -3.47 49.20 -17.26
CA PRO A 307 -2.15 48.73 -17.60
C PRO A 307 -2.29 47.46 -18.46
N TYR A 308 -1.59 47.41 -19.59
CA TYR A 308 -1.47 46.18 -20.39
C TYR A 308 -0.80 45.11 -19.51
N GLN A 309 -1.52 44.03 -19.22
CA GLN A 309 -0.98 42.87 -18.52
C GLN A 309 -0.78 41.75 -19.54
N ASP A 310 0.46 41.32 -19.77
CA ASP A 310 0.71 40.03 -20.41
C ASP A 310 0.09 38.94 -19.53
N ASP A 311 -0.91 38.23 -20.06
CA ASP A 311 -1.68 37.21 -19.34
C ASP A 311 -0.90 35.92 -19.05
N ASP A 312 0.39 35.86 -19.38
CA ASP A 312 1.24 34.70 -19.09
C ASP A 312 2.52 35.09 -18.30
N PRO A 313 2.83 34.38 -17.21
CA PRO A 313 4.12 34.52 -16.55
C PRO A 313 5.23 34.07 -17.52
N PRO A 314 6.40 34.74 -17.51
CA PRO A 314 7.48 34.42 -18.43
C PRO A 314 7.96 32.98 -18.21
N LEU A 315 8.07 32.23 -19.31
CA LEU A 315 8.81 30.98 -19.37
C LEU A 315 10.29 31.29 -19.07
N VAL A 316 10.81 30.71 -18.00
CA VAL A 316 12.23 30.85 -17.63
C VAL A 316 13.07 30.07 -18.63
N SER A 317 13.91 30.76 -19.40
CA SER A 317 14.95 30.16 -20.23
C SER A 317 16.09 29.60 -19.38
N THR A 318 16.50 28.35 -19.62
CA THR A 318 17.61 27.70 -18.88
C THR A 318 18.99 28.19 -19.36
N PRO A 319 19.99 28.34 -18.47
CA PRO A 319 21.08 29.29 -18.72
C PRO A 319 22.35 28.80 -19.47
N SER A 320 22.50 27.57 -20.00
CA SER A 320 23.89 27.15 -20.36
C SER A 320 24.18 26.05 -21.40
N GLY A 321 23.26 25.61 -22.25
CA GLY A 321 23.64 24.98 -23.53
C GLY A 321 24.42 23.65 -23.58
N LYS A 322 24.89 23.05 -22.46
CA LYS A 322 25.19 21.60 -22.32
C LYS A 322 25.49 21.25 -20.85
N ILE A 323 24.46 20.79 -20.15
CA ILE A 323 24.52 20.17 -18.81
C ILE A 323 23.92 18.77 -18.96
N MET A 324 24.61 17.76 -18.44
CA MET A 324 24.01 16.42 -18.26
C MET A 324 22.88 16.55 -17.25
N GLU A 325 21.64 16.44 -17.72
CA GLU A 325 20.43 16.50 -16.90
C GLU A 325 20.04 15.07 -16.48
N LEU A 326 19.88 14.83 -15.18
CA LEU A 326 19.32 13.57 -14.69
C LEU A 326 17.88 13.44 -15.17
N ARG A 327 17.64 12.57 -16.15
CA ARG A 327 16.32 12.34 -16.75
C ARG A 327 15.42 11.47 -15.87
N CYS A 328 15.97 10.38 -15.34
CA CYS A 328 15.24 9.44 -14.49
C CYS A 328 16.21 8.63 -13.61
N VAL A 329 15.68 8.08 -12.53
CA VAL A 329 16.35 7.09 -11.69
C VAL A 329 15.46 5.85 -11.70
N ILE A 330 16.01 4.71 -12.12
CA ILE A 330 15.29 3.44 -12.13
C ILE A 330 16.00 2.53 -11.13
N ALA A 331 15.23 1.94 -10.22
CA ALA A 331 15.71 0.98 -9.23
C ALA A 331 14.87 -0.29 -9.32
N ILE A 332 15.55 -1.43 -9.34
CA ILE A 332 14.92 -2.76 -9.31
C ILE A 332 15.31 -3.39 -7.98
N ILE A 333 14.31 -3.77 -7.19
CA ILE A 333 14.50 -4.23 -5.81
C ILE A 333 13.78 -5.57 -5.64
N ARG A 334 14.50 -6.60 -5.17
CA ARG A 334 13.90 -7.88 -4.77
C ARG A 334 13.24 -7.74 -3.39
N HIS A 335 12.27 -8.61 -3.10
CA HIS A 335 11.62 -8.61 -1.78
C HIS A 335 12.63 -8.84 -0.65
N GLY A 336 12.34 -8.33 0.55
CA GLY A 336 13.13 -8.61 1.75
C GLY A 336 12.97 -10.05 2.25
N ASP A 337 13.62 -10.37 3.36
CA ASP A 337 13.49 -11.68 4.01
C ASP A 337 12.03 -12.09 4.31
N ARG A 338 11.73 -13.38 4.13
CA ARG A 338 10.37 -13.92 4.17
C ARG A 338 10.32 -15.35 4.68
N THR A 339 9.18 -15.75 5.23
CA THR A 339 8.95 -17.15 5.63
C THR A 339 8.97 -18.10 4.41
N PRO A 340 9.41 -19.37 4.56
CA PRO A 340 9.36 -20.35 3.50
C PRO A 340 7.93 -20.58 3.02
N LYS A 341 7.75 -20.67 1.69
CA LYS A 341 6.42 -20.86 1.11
C LYS A 341 6.10 -22.34 1.07
N GLN A 342 5.01 -22.73 1.71
CA GLN A 342 4.57 -24.11 1.80
C GLN A 342 3.25 -24.34 1.05
N LYS A 343 3.07 -25.58 0.62
CA LYS A 343 1.85 -26.04 -0.06
C LYS A 343 1.55 -27.48 0.31
N MET A 344 0.27 -27.79 0.47
CA MET A 344 -0.23 -29.16 0.57
C MET A 344 -1.34 -29.39 -0.44
N LYS A 345 -1.53 -30.65 -0.83
CA LYS A 345 -2.59 -31.08 -1.75
C LYS A 345 -3.35 -32.23 -1.10
N ILE A 346 -4.67 -32.14 -1.07
CA ILE A 346 -5.57 -33.18 -0.58
C ILE A 346 -6.59 -33.46 -1.68
N VAL A 347 -6.86 -34.73 -1.96
CA VAL A 347 -7.99 -35.13 -2.79
C VAL A 347 -9.22 -35.20 -1.89
N VAL A 348 -10.28 -34.49 -2.27
CA VAL A 348 -11.51 -34.33 -1.48
C VAL A 348 -12.68 -34.82 -2.30
N THR A 349 -13.45 -35.74 -1.72
CA THR A 349 -14.69 -36.29 -2.28
C THR A 349 -15.94 -35.85 -1.50
N ASP A 350 -15.76 -35.12 -0.39
CA ASP A 350 -16.83 -34.64 0.48
C ASP A 350 -17.76 -33.65 -0.24
N GLN A 351 -19.07 -33.90 -0.20
CA GLN A 351 -20.09 -33.12 -0.90
C GLN A 351 -20.12 -31.65 -0.44
N ARG A 352 -19.79 -31.34 0.82
CA ARG A 352 -19.75 -29.96 1.34
C ARG A 352 -18.72 -29.12 0.60
N PHE A 353 -17.60 -29.71 0.18
CA PHE A 353 -16.61 -29.02 -0.65
C PHE A 353 -17.09 -28.81 -2.10
N PHE A 354 -17.90 -29.70 -2.65
CA PHE A 354 -18.55 -29.48 -3.95
C PHE A 354 -19.59 -28.37 -3.89
N ASP A 355 -20.33 -28.26 -2.79
CA ASP A 355 -21.29 -27.18 -2.58
C ASP A 355 -20.58 -25.83 -2.42
N LEU A 356 -19.47 -25.80 -1.69
CA LEU A 356 -18.58 -24.64 -1.62
C LEU A 356 -18.03 -24.27 -3.01
N PHE A 357 -17.61 -25.26 -3.80
CA PHE A 357 -17.11 -25.07 -5.17
C PHE A 357 -18.18 -24.46 -6.08
N LYS A 358 -19.43 -24.94 -6.01
CA LYS A 358 -20.58 -24.40 -6.74
C LYS A 358 -20.93 -22.97 -6.29
N LYS A 359 -20.99 -22.73 -4.97
CA LYS A 359 -21.30 -21.43 -4.37
C LYS A 359 -20.40 -20.31 -4.89
N TYR A 360 -19.11 -20.60 -5.11
CA TYR A 360 -18.13 -19.64 -5.64
C TYR A 360 -17.90 -19.77 -7.15
N ASN A 361 -18.87 -20.29 -7.92
CA ASN A 361 -18.85 -20.39 -9.39
C ASN A 361 -17.69 -21.20 -9.98
N GLY A 362 -17.23 -22.24 -9.28
CA GLY A 362 -16.12 -23.08 -9.73
C GLY A 362 -16.39 -23.87 -11.00
N CYS A 363 -17.65 -24.21 -11.27
CA CYS A 363 -18.04 -25.00 -12.44
C CYS A 363 -17.68 -24.32 -13.78
N ASN A 364 -17.64 -22.98 -13.82
CA ASN A 364 -17.34 -22.25 -15.05
C ASN A 364 -15.84 -22.26 -15.39
N LYS A 365 -14.97 -22.34 -14.38
CA LYS A 365 -13.50 -22.20 -14.54
C LYS A 365 -12.73 -23.48 -14.21
N ASN A 366 -13.42 -24.56 -13.81
CA ASN A 366 -12.83 -25.78 -13.24
C ASN A 366 -11.89 -25.55 -12.04
N GLU A 367 -11.88 -24.34 -11.49
CA GLU A 367 -11.12 -23.98 -10.30
C GLU A 367 -11.75 -22.79 -9.55
N ILE A 368 -11.57 -22.77 -8.23
CA ILE A 368 -11.80 -21.58 -7.40
C ILE A 368 -10.57 -21.25 -6.57
N LYS A 369 -10.35 -19.96 -6.30
CA LYS A 369 -9.25 -19.45 -5.48
C LYS A 369 -9.84 -18.58 -4.37
N MET A 370 -9.74 -19.06 -3.14
CA MET A 370 -10.22 -18.39 -1.93
C MET A 370 -9.03 -17.74 -1.22
N LYS A 371 -9.18 -16.44 -0.97
CA LYS A 371 -8.17 -15.61 -0.27
C LYS A 371 -8.79 -14.71 0.81
N ARG A 372 -10.11 -14.49 0.78
CA ARG A 372 -10.78 -13.57 1.70
C ARG A 372 -11.03 -14.24 3.05
N PRO A 373 -10.97 -13.51 4.18
CA PRO A 373 -11.25 -14.03 5.52
C PRO A 373 -12.49 -14.90 5.60
N ASN A 374 -13.64 -14.42 5.11
CA ASN A 374 -14.91 -15.17 5.18
C ASN A 374 -14.84 -16.49 4.40
N GLN A 375 -14.17 -16.51 3.24
CA GLN A 375 -14.03 -17.73 2.44
C GLN A 375 -13.13 -18.75 3.15
N LEU A 376 -12.04 -18.28 3.77
CA LEU A 376 -11.13 -19.13 4.51
C LEU A 376 -11.76 -19.64 5.82
N MET A 377 -12.63 -18.86 6.47
CA MET A 377 -13.44 -19.30 7.61
C MET A 377 -14.37 -20.46 7.20
N GLU A 378 -15.05 -20.36 6.06
CA GLU A 378 -15.91 -21.46 5.58
C GLU A 378 -15.13 -22.76 5.38
N VAL A 379 -13.91 -22.68 4.82
CA VAL A 379 -13.03 -23.86 4.66
C VAL A 379 -12.57 -24.38 6.02
N LEU A 380 -12.26 -23.50 6.97
CA LEU A 380 -11.82 -23.87 8.31
C LEU A 380 -12.91 -24.62 9.07
N GLU A 381 -14.17 -24.16 9.03
CA GLU A 381 -15.25 -24.86 9.71
C GLU A 381 -15.51 -26.24 9.09
N LEU A 382 -15.51 -26.36 7.76
CA LEU A 382 -15.60 -27.67 7.11
C LEU A 382 -14.43 -28.60 7.51
N ALA A 383 -13.21 -28.07 7.61
CA ALA A 383 -12.06 -28.84 8.04
C ALA A 383 -12.19 -29.31 9.50
N ARG A 384 -12.78 -28.50 10.39
CA ARG A 384 -13.04 -28.87 11.80
C ARG A 384 -14.10 -29.97 11.90
N GLU A 385 -15.18 -29.85 11.15
CA GLU A 385 -16.24 -30.87 11.10
C GLU A 385 -15.68 -32.21 10.61
N ILE A 386 -14.98 -32.23 9.47
CA ILE A 386 -14.40 -33.46 8.92
C ILE A 386 -13.35 -34.04 9.87
N LEU A 387 -12.52 -33.20 10.49
CA LEU A 387 -11.54 -33.66 11.47
C LEU A 387 -12.22 -34.36 12.66
N HIS A 388 -13.31 -33.79 13.17
CA HIS A 388 -14.08 -34.38 14.25
C HIS A 388 -14.70 -35.72 13.84
N GLU A 389 -15.31 -35.79 12.65
CA GLU A 389 -15.89 -37.03 12.10
C GLU A 389 -14.85 -38.15 11.98
N GLN A 390 -13.63 -37.84 11.51
CA GLN A 390 -12.54 -38.81 11.40
C GLN A 390 -12.02 -39.27 12.77
N GLN A 391 -11.96 -38.36 13.76
CA GLN A 391 -11.61 -38.71 15.14
C GLN A 391 -12.64 -39.63 15.78
N VAL A 392 -13.93 -39.40 15.55
CA VAL A 392 -15.03 -40.27 16.00
C VAL A 392 -14.89 -41.64 15.35
N ARG A 393 -14.75 -41.71 14.03
CA ARG A 393 -14.58 -42.97 13.29
C ARG A 393 -13.37 -43.77 13.77
N ARG A 394 -12.23 -43.11 13.99
CA ARG A 394 -11.03 -43.76 14.58
C ARG A 394 -11.35 -44.37 15.95
N ASN A 395 -12.03 -43.62 16.82
CA ASN A 395 -12.36 -44.11 18.15
C ASN A 395 -13.38 -45.27 18.12
N GLU A 396 -14.29 -45.28 17.15
CA GLU A 396 -15.22 -46.41 16.91
C GLU A 396 -14.47 -47.64 16.43
N SER A 397 -13.60 -47.51 15.42
CA SER A 397 -12.78 -48.62 14.91
C SER A 397 -11.82 -49.18 15.95
N LEU A 398 -11.26 -48.34 16.85
CA LEU A 398 -10.45 -48.81 17.98
C LEU A 398 -11.28 -49.66 18.96
N LYS A 399 -12.51 -49.25 19.28
CA LYS A 399 -13.42 -50.02 20.15
C LYS A 399 -13.84 -51.34 19.51
N GLU A 400 -14.10 -51.33 18.20
CA GLU A 400 -14.43 -52.54 17.45
C GLU A 400 -13.26 -53.52 17.45
N MET A 401 -12.02 -53.03 17.32
CA MET A 401 -10.82 -53.87 17.38
C MET A 401 -10.60 -54.48 18.77
N GLU A 402 -10.82 -53.72 19.84
CA GLU A 402 -10.75 -54.24 21.23
C GLU A 402 -11.81 -55.32 21.52
N SER A 403 -12.87 -55.39 20.71
CA SER A 403 -13.98 -56.33 20.89
C SER A 403 -13.92 -57.58 20.00
N CYS A 404 -12.97 -57.67 19.06
CA CYS A 404 -12.83 -58.80 18.14
C CYS A 404 -11.82 -59.83 18.67
N GLU A 405 -12.23 -61.09 18.83
CA GLU A 405 -11.31 -62.21 19.13
C GLU A 405 -10.55 -62.63 17.85
N ASP A 406 -9.28 -63.05 17.99
CA ASP A 406 -8.20 -63.24 16.97
C ASP A 406 -8.46 -64.22 15.78
N ASN A 407 -9.66 -64.35 15.24
CA ASN A 407 -9.94 -65.21 14.09
C ASN A 407 -10.96 -64.58 13.13
N ASP A 408 -10.49 -63.75 12.18
CA ASP A 408 -10.75 -63.85 10.73
C ASP A 408 -10.20 -62.62 9.99
N GLY A 409 -10.19 -62.63 8.64
CA GLY A 409 -9.74 -61.52 7.77
C GLY A 409 -10.37 -60.12 7.99
N SER A 410 -11.33 -59.99 8.93
CA SER A 410 -11.91 -58.74 9.45
C SER A 410 -10.85 -57.81 10.08
N SER A 411 -9.86 -58.37 10.79
CA SER A 411 -8.81 -57.58 11.45
C SER A 411 -8.01 -56.73 10.46
N SER A 412 -7.63 -57.31 9.32
CA SER A 412 -6.88 -56.61 8.26
C SER A 412 -7.64 -55.44 7.61
N LYS A 413 -8.97 -55.49 7.61
CA LYS A 413 -9.82 -54.41 7.09
C LYS A 413 -9.92 -53.28 8.11
N LEU A 414 -10.11 -53.61 9.39
CA LEU A 414 -10.10 -52.62 10.48
C LEU A 414 -8.76 -51.89 10.59
N GLU A 415 -7.64 -52.62 10.47
CA GLU A 415 -6.30 -52.03 10.47
C GLU A 415 -6.12 -51.02 9.31
N ARG A 416 -6.55 -51.38 8.10
CA ARG A 416 -6.51 -50.48 6.94
C ARG A 416 -7.42 -49.27 7.13
N ASP A 417 -8.61 -49.45 7.69
CA ASP A 417 -9.55 -48.36 7.93
C ASP A 417 -9.02 -47.39 9.00
N LEU A 418 -8.34 -47.92 10.04
CA LEU A 418 -7.66 -47.10 11.05
C LEU A 418 -6.47 -46.33 10.49
N GLU A 419 -5.62 -46.97 9.69
CA GLU A 419 -4.50 -46.30 9.04
C GLU A 419 -4.99 -45.15 8.14
N GLN A 420 -6.07 -45.39 7.38
CA GLN A 420 -6.73 -44.35 6.58
C GLN A 420 -7.29 -43.21 7.43
N CYS A 421 -7.94 -43.52 8.55
CA CYS A 421 -8.46 -42.52 9.48
C CYS A 421 -7.34 -41.68 10.10
N GLU A 422 -6.25 -42.31 10.54
CA GLU A 422 -5.09 -41.60 11.09
C GLU A 422 -4.43 -40.68 10.06
N GLU A 423 -4.28 -41.14 8.83
CA GLU A 423 -3.73 -40.31 7.75
C GLU A 423 -4.67 -39.13 7.41
N ALA A 424 -5.99 -39.37 7.39
CA ALA A 424 -6.98 -38.32 7.20
C ALA A 424 -6.97 -37.30 8.34
N ILE A 425 -6.91 -37.75 9.60
CA ILE A 425 -6.77 -36.88 10.78
C ILE A 425 -5.51 -36.03 10.64
N LYS A 426 -4.36 -36.61 10.30
CA LYS A 426 -3.11 -35.87 10.10
C LYS A 426 -3.26 -34.78 9.03
N LYS A 427 -3.92 -35.07 7.90
CA LYS A 427 -4.15 -34.11 6.80
C LYS A 427 -5.10 -32.97 7.21
N TRP A 428 -6.24 -33.29 7.80
CA TRP A 428 -7.24 -32.28 8.19
C TRP A 428 -6.82 -31.45 9.40
N ASP A 429 -6.11 -32.05 10.36
CA ASP A 429 -5.52 -31.32 11.48
C ASP A 429 -4.48 -30.30 11.01
N GLN A 430 -3.74 -30.59 9.93
CA GLN A 430 -2.86 -29.63 9.29
C GLN A 430 -3.62 -28.48 8.65
N VAL A 431 -4.70 -28.77 7.92
CA VAL A 431 -5.54 -27.74 7.30
C VAL A 431 -6.10 -26.81 8.39
N ARG A 432 -6.62 -27.38 9.48
CA ARG A 432 -7.10 -26.63 10.65
C ARG A 432 -5.98 -25.75 11.22
N THR A 433 -4.86 -26.34 11.57
CA THR A 433 -3.73 -25.64 12.22
C THR A 433 -3.18 -24.50 11.35
N VAL A 434 -3.03 -24.71 10.04
CA VAL A 434 -2.57 -23.66 9.11
C VAL A 434 -3.60 -22.54 8.99
N LEU A 435 -4.90 -22.85 8.96
CA LEU A 435 -5.96 -21.84 8.85
C LEU A 435 -6.18 -21.07 10.17
N GLU A 436 -5.97 -21.70 11.33
CA GLU A 436 -6.08 -21.09 12.67
C GLU A 436 -4.84 -20.32 13.12
N MET A 437 -3.69 -20.59 12.50
CA MET A 437 -2.43 -19.92 12.81
C MET A 437 -2.63 -18.38 12.83
N TYR A 438 -1.97 -17.67 13.75
CA TYR A 438 -2.14 -16.22 13.98
C TYR A 438 -3.52 -15.75 14.50
N GLY A 439 -4.43 -16.66 14.87
CA GLY A 439 -5.68 -16.36 15.58
C GLY A 439 -6.81 -15.78 14.73
N HIS A 440 -6.51 -14.92 13.77
CA HIS A 440 -7.48 -14.36 12.81
C HIS A 440 -6.92 -14.35 11.39
N PHE A 441 -7.78 -14.30 10.37
CA PHE A 441 -7.37 -14.09 8.97
C PHE A 441 -6.93 -12.64 8.73
N SER A 442 -5.88 -12.21 9.42
CA SER A 442 -5.22 -10.92 9.23
C SER A 442 -3.98 -11.12 8.37
N GLY A 443 -4.14 -11.25 7.05
CA GLY A 443 -2.98 -11.39 6.17
C GLY A 443 -3.28 -11.91 4.76
N ILE A 444 -2.43 -11.48 3.82
CA ILE A 444 -2.55 -11.68 2.36
C ILE A 444 -2.12 -13.10 1.91
N ASN A 445 -1.56 -13.94 2.79
CA ASN A 445 -0.68 -15.02 2.33
C ASN A 445 -1.24 -16.45 2.47
N ARG A 446 -2.48 -16.62 2.95
CA ARG A 446 -3.19 -17.90 2.87
C ARG A 446 -4.05 -17.96 1.62
N LYS A 447 -3.92 -19.05 0.88
CA LYS A 447 -4.72 -19.30 -0.30
C LYS A 447 -5.16 -20.75 -0.34
N VAL A 448 -6.48 -20.95 -0.34
CA VAL A 448 -7.09 -22.23 -0.66
C VAL A 448 -7.50 -22.21 -2.12
N GLN A 449 -7.12 -23.23 -2.88
CA GLN A 449 -7.55 -23.41 -4.25
C GLN A 449 -8.19 -24.78 -4.38
N LEU A 450 -9.41 -24.84 -4.91
CA LEU A 450 -10.05 -26.10 -5.29
C LEU A 450 -9.97 -26.23 -6.81
N LYS A 451 -9.51 -27.38 -7.30
CA LYS A 451 -9.51 -27.72 -8.73
C LYS A 451 -10.36 -28.96 -8.95
N TYR A 452 -11.22 -28.93 -9.96
CA TYR A 452 -11.98 -30.12 -10.34
C TYR A 452 -11.05 -31.14 -11.00
N LEU A 453 -11.06 -32.38 -10.51
CA LEU A 453 -10.36 -33.50 -11.11
C LEU A 453 -11.34 -34.24 -12.01
N LYS A 454 -11.04 -34.29 -13.32
CA LYS A 454 -11.83 -35.08 -14.26
C LYS A 454 -11.74 -36.56 -13.88
N PRO A 455 -12.85 -37.32 -13.91
CA PRO A 455 -12.82 -38.77 -13.78
C PRO A 455 -11.80 -39.37 -14.76
N ARG A 456 -10.90 -40.24 -14.29
CA ARG A 456 -10.07 -41.07 -15.16
C ARG A 456 -10.70 -42.44 -15.29
N GLU A 457 -10.74 -42.97 -16.51
CA GLU A 457 -11.05 -44.37 -16.77
C GLU A 457 -9.83 -45.20 -16.34
N VAL A 458 -9.98 -46.02 -15.30
CA VAL A 458 -8.96 -46.99 -14.89
C VAL A 458 -9.49 -48.35 -15.28
N LYS A 459 -8.80 -49.02 -16.21
CA LYS A 459 -9.07 -50.43 -16.51
C LYS A 459 -8.47 -51.28 -15.39
N SER A 460 -9.33 -51.96 -14.64
CA SER A 460 -8.98 -53.04 -13.74
C SER A 460 -8.40 -54.22 -14.54
N SER A 461 -7.57 -55.06 -13.92
CA SER A 461 -7.06 -56.31 -14.51
C SER A 461 -8.17 -57.32 -14.85
N ASP A 462 -9.38 -57.10 -14.35
CA ASP A 462 -10.54 -58.01 -14.49
C ASP A 462 -11.62 -57.48 -15.47
N ASP A 463 -11.28 -56.56 -16.39
CA ASP A 463 -12.20 -55.99 -17.40
C ASP A 463 -13.45 -55.27 -16.83
N GLU A 464 -13.49 -54.97 -15.52
CA GLU A 464 -14.51 -54.09 -14.94
C GLU A 464 -14.12 -52.61 -15.11
N GLU A 465 -14.97 -51.85 -15.79
CA GLU A 465 -14.88 -50.39 -15.89
C GLU A 465 -15.27 -49.74 -14.56
N VAL A 466 -14.29 -49.49 -13.69
CA VAL A 466 -14.53 -48.72 -12.45
C VAL A 466 -14.45 -47.22 -12.78
N HIS A 467 -15.61 -46.57 -12.91
CA HIS A 467 -15.68 -45.11 -12.99
C HIS A 467 -15.21 -44.47 -11.68
N GLN A 468 -14.05 -43.80 -11.72
CA GLN A 468 -13.56 -43.04 -10.58
C GLN A 468 -14.53 -41.89 -10.26
N GLN A 469 -15.04 -41.84 -9.02
CA GLN A 469 -15.96 -40.79 -8.57
C GLN A 469 -15.36 -39.39 -8.80
N SER A 470 -16.22 -38.40 -9.08
CA SER A 470 -15.81 -36.99 -9.19
C SER A 470 -15.09 -36.55 -7.91
N ALA A 471 -13.93 -35.90 -8.05
CA ALA A 471 -13.13 -35.45 -6.92
C ALA A 471 -12.64 -34.00 -7.12
N LEU A 472 -12.37 -33.31 -6.02
CA LEU A 472 -11.70 -32.02 -6.01
C LEU A 472 -10.28 -32.18 -5.48
N MET A 473 -9.34 -31.42 -6.03
CA MET A 473 -8.02 -31.22 -5.44
C MET A 473 -8.03 -29.94 -4.62
N LEU A 474 -7.99 -30.08 -3.30
CA LEU A 474 -7.77 -28.98 -2.37
C LEU A 474 -6.28 -28.69 -2.27
N ILE A 475 -5.90 -27.46 -2.59
CA ILE A 475 -4.54 -26.96 -2.54
C ILE A 475 -4.51 -25.82 -1.53
N LEU A 476 -3.94 -26.07 -0.35
CA LEU A 476 -3.71 -25.04 0.66
C LEU A 476 -2.26 -24.56 0.54
N LYS A 477 -2.08 -23.25 0.37
CA LYS A 477 -0.77 -22.58 0.31
C LYS A 477 -0.66 -21.55 1.45
N TRP A 478 0.47 -21.56 2.13
CA TRP A 478 0.79 -20.65 3.24
C TRP A 478 2.28 -20.30 3.26
N GLY A 479 2.68 -19.37 4.13
CA GLY A 479 4.03 -18.84 4.16
C GLY A 479 4.33 -17.87 3.01
N GLY A 480 5.61 -17.51 2.84
CA GLY A 480 6.00 -16.43 1.94
C GLY A 480 5.69 -15.03 2.48
N GLU A 481 5.48 -14.92 3.79
CA GLU A 481 5.17 -13.67 4.47
C GLU A 481 6.47 -12.91 4.74
N LEU A 482 6.48 -11.59 4.51
CA LEU A 482 7.64 -10.77 4.84
C LEU A 482 7.86 -10.80 6.36
N THR A 483 9.05 -11.20 6.80
CA THR A 483 9.37 -11.30 8.24
C THR A 483 9.57 -9.91 8.85
N THR A 484 9.68 -9.84 10.18
CA THR A 484 10.10 -8.60 10.85
C THR A 484 11.48 -8.16 10.35
N ALA A 485 12.41 -9.11 10.15
CA ALA A 485 13.72 -8.82 9.57
C ALA A 485 13.60 -8.28 8.14
N GLY A 486 12.76 -8.88 7.29
CA GLY A 486 12.53 -8.41 5.92
C GLY A 486 11.98 -6.99 5.85
N ASN A 487 11.08 -6.61 6.76
CA ASN A 487 10.61 -5.22 6.87
C ASN A 487 11.75 -4.26 7.24
N LEU A 488 12.58 -4.62 8.22
CA LEU A 488 13.72 -3.81 8.65
C LEU A 488 14.79 -3.70 7.57
N GLN A 489 15.08 -4.78 6.85
CA GLN A 489 16.01 -4.80 5.71
C GLN A 489 15.53 -3.84 4.60
N ALA A 490 14.25 -3.90 4.24
CA ALA A 490 13.67 -3.03 3.23
C ALA A 490 13.73 -1.55 3.64
N GLU A 491 13.39 -1.25 4.89
CA GLU A 491 13.48 0.11 5.43
C GLU A 491 14.93 0.62 5.49
N ALA A 492 15.87 -0.23 5.92
CA ALA A 492 17.30 0.08 5.93
C ALA A 492 17.83 0.31 4.51
N LEU A 493 17.44 -0.52 3.55
CA LEU A 493 17.79 -0.34 2.15
C LEU A 493 17.26 1.00 1.63
N GLY A 494 16.02 1.40 1.95
CA GLY A 494 15.51 2.73 1.61
C GLY A 494 16.34 3.86 2.22
N LYS A 495 16.75 3.72 3.49
CA LYS A 495 17.62 4.68 4.19
C LYS A 495 19.03 4.77 3.62
N LEU A 496 19.55 3.71 3.03
CA LEU A 496 20.83 3.70 2.30
C LEU A 496 20.63 4.23 0.88
N PHE A 497 19.53 3.86 0.22
CA PHE A 497 19.25 4.26 -1.15
C PHE A 497 19.14 5.78 -1.27
N ARG A 498 18.54 6.45 -0.29
CA ARG A 498 18.47 7.93 -0.25
C ARG A 498 19.84 8.60 -0.27
N THR A 499 20.90 7.90 0.16
CA THR A 499 22.28 8.40 0.23
C THR A 499 23.13 8.14 -1.00
N LEU A 500 22.63 7.37 -1.97
CA LEU A 500 23.34 7.08 -3.21
C LEU A 500 23.53 8.31 -4.11
N TYR A 501 22.67 9.34 -3.98
CA TYR A 501 22.81 10.58 -4.75
C TYR A 501 23.40 11.71 -3.88
N PRO A 502 24.50 12.35 -4.33
CA PRO A 502 25.15 13.42 -3.57
C PRO A 502 24.19 14.59 -3.28
N GLY A 503 24.32 15.19 -2.10
CA GLY A 503 23.75 16.50 -1.80
C GLY A 503 24.51 17.62 -2.53
N ILE A 504 23.94 18.84 -2.57
CA ILE A 504 24.69 20.02 -3.02
C ILE A 504 25.71 20.38 -1.94
N ARG A 505 26.99 20.50 -2.32
CA ARG A 505 27.98 21.24 -1.52
C ARG A 505 27.64 22.72 -1.57
N ARG A 506 27.55 23.37 -0.41
CA ARG A 506 27.37 24.83 -0.34
C ARG A 506 28.45 25.53 -1.17
N THR A 507 28.06 26.60 -1.85
CA THR A 507 28.96 27.41 -2.70
C THR A 507 29.91 28.30 -1.88
N ASP A 508 29.77 28.31 -0.56
CA ASP A 508 30.59 29.11 0.38
C ASP A 508 31.88 28.41 0.85
N GLY A 509 32.15 27.19 0.35
CA GLY A 509 33.40 26.46 0.58
C GLY A 509 33.62 25.97 2.02
N LYS A 510 32.63 26.14 2.91
CA LYS A 510 32.70 25.68 4.30
C LYS A 510 32.07 24.30 4.42
N SER A 511 32.81 23.32 4.93
CA SER A 511 32.30 21.98 5.20
C SER A 511 31.51 21.96 6.51
N CYS A 512 30.20 21.69 6.46
CA CYS A 512 29.41 21.28 7.61
C CYS A 512 29.18 19.75 7.59
N PRO A 513 28.98 19.07 8.74
CA PRO A 513 28.68 17.63 8.79
C PRO A 513 27.42 17.21 8.00
N GLU A 514 26.53 18.17 7.74
CA GLU A 514 25.29 17.99 6.98
C GLU A 514 25.53 18.02 5.44
N ASP A 515 26.65 18.59 4.97
CA ASP A 515 26.97 18.72 3.53
C ASP A 515 27.46 17.39 2.89
N THR A 516 27.74 16.38 3.71
CA THR A 516 28.19 15.04 3.29
C THR A 516 27.11 13.97 3.42
N GLN A 517 25.93 14.30 3.95
CA GLN A 517 24.84 13.34 4.08
C GLN A 517 24.11 13.25 2.74
N GLY A 518 24.31 12.15 2.01
CA GLY A 518 23.59 11.84 0.78
C GLY A 518 22.07 11.95 0.98
N LEU A 519 21.51 13.09 0.64
CA LEU A 519 20.06 13.33 0.64
C LEU A 519 19.66 13.88 -0.73
N GLY A 520 20.50 13.69 -1.75
CA GLY A 520 20.28 14.21 -3.09
C GLY A 520 18.99 13.69 -3.70
N PHE A 521 18.62 12.44 -3.45
CA PHE A 521 17.33 11.89 -3.88
C PHE A 521 16.16 12.42 -3.06
N LEU A 522 16.31 12.66 -1.74
CA LEU A 522 15.28 13.34 -0.96
C LEU A 522 15.06 14.77 -1.41
N ARG A 523 16.11 15.46 -1.88
CA ARG A 523 16.03 16.77 -2.50
C ARG A 523 15.33 16.70 -3.86
N LEU A 524 15.71 15.76 -4.73
CA LEU A 524 15.02 15.55 -6.01
C LEU A 524 13.56 15.19 -5.79
N HIS A 525 13.26 14.31 -4.84
CA HIS A 525 11.89 14.01 -4.42
C HIS A 525 11.20 15.24 -3.80
N SER A 526 11.89 16.07 -3.02
CA SER A 526 11.35 17.32 -2.50
C SER A 526 11.01 18.31 -3.61
N THR A 527 11.87 18.42 -4.63
CA THR A 527 11.67 19.30 -5.79
C THR A 527 10.62 18.75 -6.76
N TYR A 528 10.58 17.43 -6.94
CA TYR A 528 9.78 16.71 -7.94
C TYR A 528 8.86 15.68 -7.30
N ARG A 529 8.28 15.99 -6.13
CA ARG A 529 7.43 15.08 -5.33
C ARG A 529 6.27 14.46 -6.14
N HIS A 530 5.96 15.09 -7.27
CA HIS A 530 4.95 14.73 -8.26
C HIS A 530 5.38 13.68 -9.31
N ASP A 531 6.59 13.10 -9.26
CA ASP A 531 7.02 12.07 -10.23
C ASP A 531 7.79 10.87 -9.64
N LEU A 532 7.76 10.68 -8.31
CA LEU A 532 8.20 9.41 -7.73
C LEU A 532 7.11 8.36 -7.91
N LYS A 533 7.41 7.27 -8.60
CA LYS A 533 6.48 6.15 -8.81
C LYS A 533 7.12 4.88 -8.29
N ILE A 534 6.40 4.16 -7.44
CA ILE A 534 6.83 2.87 -6.91
C ILE A 534 5.85 1.83 -7.43
N TYR A 535 6.38 0.84 -8.16
CA TYR A 535 5.62 -0.26 -8.70
C TYR A 535 5.99 -1.54 -7.96
N ALA A 536 5.00 -2.39 -7.70
CA ALA A 536 5.19 -3.69 -7.09
C ALA A 536 4.35 -4.75 -7.81
N SER A 537 4.86 -5.98 -7.89
CA SER A 537 4.04 -7.14 -8.25
C SER A 537 2.86 -7.28 -7.26
N ASP A 538 1.79 -7.94 -7.68
CA ASP A 538 0.59 -8.19 -6.87
C ASP A 538 0.83 -9.14 -5.67
N GLU A 539 2.07 -9.63 -5.51
CA GLU A 539 2.46 -10.44 -4.37
C GLU A 539 2.59 -9.61 -3.09
N GLY A 540 1.84 -9.98 -2.05
CA GLY A 540 1.79 -9.23 -0.78
C GLY A 540 3.16 -8.94 -0.16
N ARG A 541 4.11 -9.88 -0.21
CA ARG A 541 5.48 -9.66 0.30
C ARG A 541 6.26 -8.58 -0.48
N VAL A 542 6.05 -8.50 -1.79
CA VAL A 542 6.70 -7.53 -2.67
C VAL A 542 6.11 -6.15 -2.41
N GLN A 543 4.79 -6.06 -2.29
CA GLN A 543 4.05 -4.87 -1.89
C GLN A 543 4.53 -4.32 -0.54
N MET A 544 4.61 -5.18 0.48
CA MET A 544 5.08 -4.80 1.82
C MET A 544 6.55 -4.36 1.80
N THR A 545 7.41 -5.05 1.04
CA THR A 545 8.80 -4.63 0.84
C THR A 545 8.87 -3.24 0.21
N ALA A 546 8.08 -2.99 -0.84
CA ALA A 546 8.04 -1.70 -1.52
C ALA A 546 7.58 -0.57 -0.58
N ALA A 547 6.56 -0.83 0.24
CA ALA A 547 6.10 0.13 1.25
C ALA A 547 7.15 0.41 2.33
N ALA A 548 7.83 -0.63 2.84
CA ALA A 548 8.90 -0.49 3.83
C ALA A 548 10.13 0.24 3.25
N PHE A 549 10.50 -0.06 2.00
CA PHE A 549 11.51 0.67 1.26
C PHE A 549 11.12 2.15 1.10
N ALA A 550 9.89 2.45 0.68
CA ALA A 550 9.38 3.81 0.54
C ALA A 550 9.44 4.58 1.87
N LYS A 551 9.07 3.90 2.97
CA LYS A 551 9.18 4.43 4.33
C LYS A 551 10.61 4.86 4.66
N GLY A 552 11.59 3.99 4.40
CA GLY A 552 13.00 4.27 4.63
C GLY A 552 13.57 5.37 3.73
N LEU A 553 13.25 5.30 2.43
CA LEU A 553 13.66 6.25 1.40
C LEU A 553 13.20 7.67 1.73
N LEU A 554 11.94 7.80 2.16
CA LEU A 554 11.26 9.07 2.39
C LEU A 554 11.26 9.52 3.85
N ALA A 555 11.94 8.78 4.72
CA ALA A 555 11.98 9.03 6.17
C ALA A 555 10.57 9.20 6.79
N LEU A 556 9.63 8.37 6.36
CA LEU A 556 8.26 8.35 6.87
C LEU A 556 8.22 7.66 8.24
N GLU A 557 7.32 8.13 9.11
CA GLU A 557 7.01 7.45 10.37
C GLU A 557 5.71 6.65 10.25
N GLY A 558 5.37 5.82 11.23
CA GLY A 558 4.08 5.13 11.27
C GLY A 558 4.01 3.79 10.50
N GLU A 559 2.80 3.27 10.38
CA GLU A 559 2.49 1.95 9.82
C GLU A 559 2.69 1.90 8.30
N LEU A 560 2.90 0.69 7.77
CA LEU A 560 3.11 0.49 6.33
C LEU A 560 1.81 0.60 5.51
N THR A 561 0.65 0.36 6.13
CA THR A 561 -0.65 0.32 5.44
C THR A 561 -1.00 1.62 4.68
N PRO A 562 -0.89 2.82 5.28
CA PRO A 562 -1.11 4.08 4.56
C PRO A 562 -0.14 4.28 3.39
N ILE A 563 1.12 3.89 3.57
CA ILE A 563 2.19 4.02 2.57
C ILE A 563 1.90 3.09 1.39
N LEU A 564 1.56 1.84 1.68
CA LEU A 564 1.20 0.85 0.67
C LEU A 564 0.04 1.35 -0.20
N MET A 565 -0.98 1.95 0.42
CA MET A 565 -2.15 2.48 -0.27
C MET A 565 -1.89 3.74 -1.10
N GLN A 566 -1.02 4.64 -0.64
CA GLN A 566 -0.79 5.93 -1.30
C GLN A 566 0.39 5.93 -2.28
N MET A 567 1.39 5.07 -2.06
CA MET A 567 2.67 5.18 -2.74
C MET A 567 2.99 4.00 -3.65
N VAL A 568 2.47 2.81 -3.37
CA VAL A 568 2.82 1.58 -4.08
C VAL A 568 1.71 1.21 -5.06
N LYS A 569 2.03 1.21 -6.35
CA LYS A 569 1.11 0.84 -7.43
C LYS A 569 1.30 -0.64 -7.74
N SER A 570 0.23 -1.43 -7.62
CA SER A 570 0.22 -2.86 -7.91
C SER A 570 0.07 -3.08 -9.43
N ALA A 571 0.96 -3.87 -10.03
CA ALA A 571 1.23 -3.94 -11.47
C ALA A 571 0.06 -4.38 -12.38
N ASN A 572 -1.10 -4.71 -11.83
CA ASN A 572 -2.30 -5.07 -12.59
C ASN A 572 -2.92 -3.93 -13.42
N THR A 573 -2.35 -2.72 -13.40
CA THR A 573 -2.76 -1.62 -14.30
C THR A 573 -1.87 -1.47 -15.54
N ASP A 574 -0.62 -1.97 -15.53
CA ASP A 574 0.37 -1.62 -16.58
C ASP A 574 1.24 -2.80 -17.10
N GLY A 575 0.99 -4.06 -16.69
CA GLY A 575 1.56 -5.26 -17.33
C GLY A 575 3.09 -5.41 -17.28
N LEU A 576 3.79 -4.62 -16.46
CA LEU A 576 5.24 -4.44 -16.52
C LEU A 576 6.07 -5.55 -15.84
N LEU A 577 5.50 -6.35 -14.92
CA LEU A 577 6.27 -7.24 -14.04
C LEU A 577 5.80 -8.70 -13.97
N ASP A 578 4.59 -9.03 -14.41
CA ASP A 578 4.00 -10.37 -14.16
C ASP A 578 3.69 -11.18 -15.45
N ASP A 579 4.04 -10.67 -16.64
CA ASP A 579 3.68 -11.29 -17.92
C ASP A 579 4.86 -12.01 -18.61
N ASP A 580 5.12 -13.25 -18.18
CA ASP A 580 6.29 -14.05 -18.60
C ASP A 580 6.03 -14.95 -19.81
N VAL A 581 4.93 -14.76 -20.55
CA VAL A 581 4.41 -15.75 -21.53
C VAL A 581 5.48 -16.20 -22.52
N ASN A 582 6.30 -15.27 -23.02
CA ASN A 582 7.35 -15.58 -24.01
C ASN A 582 8.58 -16.28 -23.43
N ALA A 583 8.78 -16.28 -22.10
CA ALA A 583 9.95 -16.86 -21.45
C ALA A 583 9.71 -18.27 -20.87
N ARG A 584 8.45 -18.71 -20.76
CA ARG A 584 8.08 -19.97 -20.08
C ARG A 584 8.66 -21.22 -20.75
N ASP A 585 8.65 -21.27 -22.08
CA ASP A 585 9.14 -22.44 -22.82
C ASP A 585 10.65 -22.62 -22.62
N PHE A 586 11.42 -21.53 -22.75
CA PHE A 586 12.86 -21.52 -22.47
C PHE A 586 13.18 -21.87 -21.00
N GLN A 587 12.38 -21.38 -20.05
CA GLN A 587 12.55 -21.75 -18.64
C GLN A 587 12.31 -23.26 -18.40
N GLN A 588 11.35 -23.86 -19.12
CA GLN A 588 11.06 -25.29 -18.97
C GLN A 588 12.18 -26.13 -19.59
N GLU A 589 12.68 -25.75 -20.77
CA GLU A 589 13.83 -26.40 -21.41
C GLU A 589 15.07 -26.35 -20.52
N LEU A 590 15.39 -25.15 -19.98
CA LEU A 590 16.53 -24.97 -19.08
C LEU A 590 16.39 -25.80 -17.80
N LYS A 591 15.19 -25.89 -17.21
CA LYS A 591 14.94 -26.75 -16.04
C LYS A 591 15.20 -28.23 -16.34
N CYS A 592 14.76 -28.71 -17.50
CA CYS A 592 15.03 -30.09 -17.94
C CYS A 592 16.53 -30.33 -18.11
N TYR A 593 17.25 -29.40 -18.76
CA TYR A 593 18.70 -29.48 -18.90
C TYR A 593 19.43 -29.51 -17.55
N LEU A 594 19.13 -28.55 -16.66
CA LEU A 594 19.73 -28.48 -15.32
C LEU A 594 19.43 -29.72 -14.49
N HIS A 595 18.21 -30.26 -14.58
CA HIS A 595 17.83 -31.49 -13.89
C HIS A 595 18.68 -32.66 -14.37
N SER A 596 18.90 -32.81 -15.68
CA SER A 596 19.77 -33.86 -16.23
C SER A 596 21.24 -33.66 -15.84
N ALA A 597 21.76 -32.44 -15.94
CA ALA A 597 23.16 -32.14 -15.63
C ALA A 597 23.51 -32.39 -14.15
N LEU A 598 22.59 -32.08 -13.23
CA LEU A 598 22.83 -32.21 -11.78
C LEU A 598 22.59 -33.62 -11.23
N GLN A 599 22.15 -34.57 -12.05
CA GLN A 599 21.98 -35.99 -11.68
C GLN A 599 23.22 -36.86 -11.97
N VAL A 600 24.20 -36.31 -12.68
CA VAL A 600 25.38 -37.07 -13.13
C VAL A 600 26.35 -37.28 -11.97
N ASP A 601 26.70 -38.53 -11.67
CA ASP A 601 27.71 -38.87 -10.67
C ASP A 601 29.13 -38.82 -11.26
N ARG A 602 29.63 -37.60 -11.50
CA ARG A 602 31.03 -37.34 -11.83
C ARG A 602 31.41 -35.91 -11.48
N ASP A 603 32.71 -35.66 -11.40
CA ASP A 603 33.21 -34.29 -11.25
C ASP A 603 32.95 -33.48 -12.53
N TRP A 604 32.74 -32.17 -12.38
CA TRP A 604 32.58 -31.25 -13.50
C TRP A 604 33.79 -31.27 -14.45
N THR A 605 33.51 -31.25 -15.74
CA THR A 605 34.49 -31.14 -16.83
C THR A 605 34.53 -29.71 -17.36
N ALA A 606 35.59 -29.37 -18.12
CA ALA A 606 35.68 -28.08 -18.79
C ALA A 606 34.47 -27.79 -19.70
N GLU A 607 33.91 -28.82 -20.34
CA GLU A 607 32.71 -28.71 -21.17
C GLU A 607 31.46 -28.36 -20.34
N ASP A 608 31.30 -28.93 -19.13
CA ASP A 608 30.18 -28.57 -18.26
C ASP A 608 30.27 -27.11 -17.81
N HIS A 609 31.49 -26.61 -17.54
CA HIS A 609 31.72 -25.20 -17.20
C HIS A 609 31.34 -24.27 -18.37
N GLU A 610 31.66 -24.65 -19.60
CA GLU A 610 31.30 -23.88 -20.80
C GLU A 610 29.79 -23.90 -21.06
N ASN A 611 29.13 -25.05 -20.84
CA ASN A 611 27.69 -25.19 -21.07
C ASN A 611 26.82 -24.56 -19.97
N LEU A 612 27.20 -24.69 -18.68
CA LEU A 612 26.44 -24.15 -17.55
C LEU A 612 26.75 -22.67 -17.29
N ASN A 613 27.95 -22.20 -17.62
CA ASN A 613 28.38 -20.83 -17.40
C ASN A 613 29.08 -20.22 -18.63
N PRO A 614 28.39 -20.13 -19.78
CA PRO A 614 28.99 -19.66 -21.03
C PRO A 614 29.47 -18.19 -20.96
N SER A 615 28.91 -17.41 -20.02
CA SER A 615 29.27 -16.00 -19.80
C SER A 615 30.38 -15.80 -18.76
N GLY A 616 30.91 -16.87 -18.16
CA GLY A 616 32.00 -16.78 -17.17
C GLY A 616 31.63 -15.99 -15.91
N ILE A 617 30.38 -16.07 -15.47
CA ILE A 617 29.89 -15.38 -14.27
C ILE A 617 30.61 -15.95 -13.04
N ARG A 618 31.27 -15.07 -12.26
CA ARG A 618 32.10 -15.46 -11.10
C ARG A 618 31.35 -16.24 -10.03
N SER A 619 30.09 -15.89 -9.74
CA SER A 619 29.28 -16.60 -8.74
C SER A 619 29.03 -18.05 -9.15
N LEU A 620 28.68 -18.28 -10.42
CA LEU A 620 28.48 -19.63 -10.97
C LEU A 620 29.78 -20.44 -10.98
N THR A 621 30.91 -19.84 -11.36
CA THR A 621 32.22 -20.52 -11.32
C THR A 621 32.56 -20.99 -9.91
N ASN A 622 32.42 -20.11 -8.91
CA ASN A 622 32.69 -20.46 -7.51
C ASN A 622 31.75 -21.57 -7.01
N ALA A 623 30.48 -21.55 -7.41
CA ALA A 623 29.51 -22.58 -7.05
C ALA A 623 29.89 -23.93 -7.64
N MET A 624 30.26 -23.97 -8.93
CA MET A 624 30.70 -25.22 -9.59
C MET A 624 31.99 -25.78 -8.96
N GLU A 625 32.98 -24.93 -8.67
CA GLU A 625 34.23 -25.32 -8.00
C GLU A 625 33.99 -25.88 -6.58
N PHE A 626 33.01 -25.34 -5.86
CA PHE A 626 32.62 -25.83 -4.55
C PHE A 626 31.90 -27.18 -4.63
N ILE A 627 30.98 -27.32 -5.59
CA ILE A 627 30.14 -28.52 -5.75
C ILE A 627 30.98 -29.72 -6.17
N LYS A 628 31.89 -29.54 -7.15
CA LYS A 628 32.69 -30.58 -7.80
C LYS A 628 31.85 -31.68 -8.46
N ASN A 629 31.19 -32.53 -7.67
CA ASN A 629 30.30 -33.59 -8.12
C ASN A 629 28.86 -33.28 -7.68
N PRO A 630 27.93 -33.04 -8.62
CA PRO A 630 26.58 -32.59 -8.28
C PRO A 630 25.74 -33.67 -7.60
N ARG A 631 25.90 -34.94 -7.97
CA ARG A 631 25.15 -36.04 -7.36
C ARG A 631 25.57 -36.28 -5.91
N LYS A 632 26.87 -36.31 -5.63
CA LYS A 632 27.39 -36.40 -4.26
C LYS A 632 26.98 -35.20 -3.41
N MET A 633 26.92 -34.01 -4.00
CA MET A 633 26.40 -32.83 -3.32
C MET A 633 24.92 -32.98 -2.96
N CYS A 634 24.10 -33.59 -3.83
CA CYS A 634 22.71 -33.91 -3.51
C CYS A 634 22.58 -34.93 -2.37
N GLU A 635 23.44 -35.95 -2.34
CA GLU A 635 23.50 -36.93 -1.25
C GLU A 635 23.88 -36.28 0.09
N GLU A 636 24.88 -35.39 0.07
CA GLU A 636 25.31 -34.62 1.25
C GLU A 636 24.16 -33.73 1.76
N ILE A 637 23.48 -33.00 0.88
CA ILE A 637 22.30 -32.19 1.23
C ILE A 637 21.20 -33.07 1.83
N ALA A 638 20.87 -34.21 1.21
CA ALA A 638 19.82 -35.10 1.71
C ALA A 638 20.14 -35.65 3.11
N SER A 639 21.41 -35.95 3.40
CA SER A 639 21.85 -36.33 4.74
C SER A 639 21.60 -35.22 5.77
N TYR A 640 21.89 -33.96 5.43
CA TYR A 640 21.63 -32.83 6.33
C TYR A 640 20.13 -32.57 6.53
N VAL A 641 19.33 -32.69 5.48
CA VAL A 641 17.86 -32.58 5.58
C VAL A 641 17.31 -33.66 6.52
N GLN A 642 17.79 -34.91 6.42
CA GLN A 642 17.42 -36.00 7.32
C GLN A 642 17.79 -35.68 8.78
N GLN A 643 19.01 -35.20 9.03
CA GLN A 643 19.44 -34.79 10.37
C GLN A 643 18.58 -33.67 10.96
N MET A 644 18.16 -32.69 10.14
CA MET A 644 17.26 -31.63 10.58
C MET A 644 15.90 -32.19 11.03
N VAL A 645 15.35 -33.17 10.30
CA VAL A 645 14.11 -33.87 10.71
C VAL A 645 14.28 -34.53 12.08
N GLU A 646 15.39 -35.23 12.31
CA GLU A 646 15.69 -35.90 13.58
C GLU A 646 15.84 -34.92 14.75
N ILE A 647 16.50 -33.78 14.52
CA ILE A 647 16.65 -32.72 15.52
C ILE A 647 15.28 -32.16 15.91
N ILE A 648 14.42 -31.87 14.92
CA ILE A 648 13.07 -31.37 15.17
C ILE A 648 12.24 -32.40 15.95
N GLN A 649 12.33 -33.69 15.59
CA GLN A 649 11.67 -34.77 16.31
C GLN A 649 12.15 -34.88 17.77
N TRP A 650 13.45 -34.76 18.00
CA TRP A 650 13.99 -34.74 19.36
C TRP A 650 13.44 -33.55 20.16
N HIS A 651 13.40 -32.36 19.56
CA HIS A 651 12.83 -31.17 20.20
C HIS A 651 11.33 -31.31 20.48
N LYS A 652 10.57 -31.92 19.57
CA LYS A 652 9.14 -32.20 19.73
C LYS A 652 8.88 -33.06 20.97
N CYS A 653 9.65 -34.13 21.17
CA CYS A 653 9.51 -35.03 22.31
C CYS A 653 10.00 -34.43 23.64
N ASN A 654 11.06 -33.60 23.61
CA ASN A 654 11.73 -33.13 24.82
C ASN A 654 11.36 -31.69 25.23
N LYS A 655 10.79 -30.88 24.33
CA LYS A 655 10.51 -29.44 24.51
C LYS A 655 9.15 -29.03 23.90
N SER A 656 8.11 -29.85 24.09
CA SER A 656 6.78 -29.68 23.49
C SER A 656 6.08 -28.35 23.78
N ASN A 657 6.42 -27.67 24.89
CA ASN A 657 5.76 -26.43 25.33
C ASN A 657 6.28 -25.14 24.67
N ARG A 658 7.24 -25.23 23.74
CA ARG A 658 7.75 -24.07 22.99
C ARG A 658 7.29 -24.10 21.55
N SER A 659 7.11 -22.93 20.96
CA SER A 659 6.89 -22.75 19.52
C SER A 659 8.12 -22.08 18.90
N LEU A 660 8.32 -22.33 17.61
CA LEU A 660 9.31 -21.64 16.79
C LEU A 660 8.83 -20.22 16.41
N TYR A 661 9.65 -19.49 15.64
CA TYR A 661 9.33 -18.15 15.16
C TYR A 661 7.93 -18.08 14.54
N LEU A 662 7.22 -16.97 14.81
CA LEU A 662 5.83 -16.77 14.39
C LEU A 662 4.90 -17.93 14.79
N ASN A 663 5.08 -18.47 15.99
CA ASN A 663 4.25 -19.55 16.55
C ASN A 663 4.16 -20.81 15.66
N GLU A 664 5.17 -21.09 14.83
CA GLU A 664 5.26 -22.37 14.11
C GLU A 664 5.39 -23.51 15.14
N SER A 665 4.50 -24.50 15.06
CA SER A 665 4.54 -25.66 15.97
C SER A 665 5.60 -26.67 15.51
N TRP A 666 6.07 -27.51 16.44
CA TRP A 666 7.00 -28.60 16.12
C TRP A 666 6.45 -29.53 15.04
N ASP A 667 5.15 -29.84 15.06
CA ASP A 667 4.50 -30.64 14.03
C ASP A 667 4.57 -30.00 12.63
N LEU A 668 4.46 -28.68 12.53
CA LEU A 668 4.55 -27.99 11.25
C LEU A 668 5.98 -27.94 10.74
N ALA A 669 6.96 -27.70 11.62
CA ALA A 669 8.38 -27.73 11.27
C ALA A 669 8.83 -29.13 10.83
N GLU A 670 8.39 -30.18 11.54
CA GLU A 670 8.67 -31.58 11.18
C GLU A 670 8.11 -31.89 9.80
N ARG A 671 6.85 -31.55 9.54
CA ARG A 671 6.21 -31.77 8.23
C ARG A 671 6.88 -30.98 7.12
N ARG A 672 7.34 -29.76 7.40
CA ARG A 672 8.07 -28.91 6.45
C ARG A 672 9.34 -29.61 5.99
N TRP A 673 10.21 -29.99 6.92
CA TRP A 673 11.48 -30.65 6.60
C TRP A 673 11.33 -32.09 6.08
N ALA A 674 10.41 -32.88 6.65
CA ALA A 674 10.17 -34.25 6.20
C ALA A 674 9.61 -34.28 4.76
N LYS A 675 8.79 -33.30 4.40
CA LYS A 675 8.30 -33.16 3.03
C LYS A 675 9.42 -32.76 2.07
N GLU A 676 10.30 -31.82 2.43
CA GLU A 676 11.44 -31.47 1.57
C GLU A 676 12.33 -32.70 1.34
N LEU A 677 12.59 -33.51 2.39
CA LEU A 677 13.33 -34.76 2.25
C LEU A 677 12.67 -35.74 1.27
N GLN A 678 11.38 -36.00 1.46
CA GLN A 678 10.62 -36.95 0.65
C GLN A 678 10.49 -36.51 -0.81
N GLU A 679 10.27 -35.21 -1.05
CA GLU A 679 10.16 -34.67 -2.41
C GLU A 679 11.51 -34.58 -3.12
N PHE A 680 12.58 -34.23 -2.38
CA PHE A 680 13.94 -34.08 -2.91
C PHE A 680 14.59 -35.42 -3.20
N ARG A 681 14.54 -36.39 -2.28
CA ARG A 681 15.15 -37.71 -2.43
C ARG A 681 14.09 -38.76 -2.71
N ARG A 682 13.92 -39.11 -3.99
CA ARG A 682 12.92 -40.11 -4.41
C ARG A 682 13.59 -41.47 -4.60
N VAL A 683 13.03 -42.50 -3.98
CA VAL A 683 13.47 -43.88 -4.18
C VAL A 683 12.51 -44.53 -5.19
N ASN A 684 13.03 -44.88 -6.36
CA ASN A 684 12.26 -45.53 -7.40
C ASN A 684 11.94 -46.99 -7.01
N LYS A 685 10.95 -47.60 -7.68
CA LYS A 685 10.52 -48.98 -7.41
C LYS A 685 11.66 -50.02 -7.52
N ASN A 686 12.71 -49.67 -8.27
CA ASN A 686 13.87 -50.52 -8.52
C ASN A 686 14.98 -50.32 -7.48
N GLY A 687 14.79 -49.43 -6.49
CA GLY A 687 15.78 -49.10 -5.46
C GLY A 687 16.69 -47.92 -5.80
N ASP A 688 16.69 -47.44 -7.06
CA ASP A 688 17.50 -46.30 -7.48
C ASP A 688 17.02 -44.98 -6.85
N VAL A 689 17.98 -44.16 -6.42
CA VAL A 689 17.72 -42.83 -5.85
C VAL A 689 17.81 -41.78 -6.95
N GLU A 690 16.75 -40.98 -7.09
CA GLU A 690 16.68 -39.84 -8.00
C GLU A 690 16.42 -38.56 -7.20
N PHE A 691 17.18 -37.50 -7.49
CA PHE A 691 17.05 -36.22 -6.80
C PHE A 691 16.19 -35.20 -7.56
N ASP A 692 15.08 -34.73 -6.98
CA ASP A 692 14.27 -33.67 -7.59
C ASP A 692 14.96 -32.30 -7.39
N ILE A 693 15.78 -31.92 -8.36
CA ILE A 693 16.57 -30.68 -8.34
C ILE A 693 15.69 -29.43 -8.17
N SER A 694 14.40 -29.48 -8.53
CA SER A 694 13.48 -28.36 -8.33
C SER A 694 13.23 -28.01 -6.86
N LYS A 695 13.63 -28.89 -5.93
CA LYS A 695 13.54 -28.71 -4.47
C LYS A 695 14.71 -27.96 -3.85
N ILE A 696 15.83 -27.84 -4.55
CA ILE A 696 17.02 -27.15 -4.00
C ILE A 696 16.71 -25.72 -3.53
N PRO A 697 15.96 -24.88 -4.28
CA PRO A 697 15.60 -23.54 -3.80
C PRO A 697 14.70 -23.58 -2.56
N ASP A 698 13.79 -24.56 -2.47
CA ASP A 698 12.92 -24.76 -1.31
C ASP A 698 13.78 -25.13 -0.07
N ILE A 699 14.76 -26.04 -0.22
CA ILE A 699 15.70 -26.42 0.86
C ILE A 699 16.56 -25.23 1.30
N TYR A 700 17.11 -24.47 0.35
CA TYR A 700 17.90 -23.27 0.62
C TYR A 700 17.08 -22.23 1.40
N ASP A 701 15.85 -21.96 0.98
CA ASP A 701 14.93 -21.05 1.67
C ASP A 701 14.64 -21.52 3.11
N ASN A 702 14.42 -22.83 3.31
CA ASN A 702 14.14 -23.41 4.63
C ASN A 702 15.34 -23.30 5.58
N ILE A 703 16.55 -23.71 5.15
CA ILE A 703 17.74 -23.63 6.04
C ILE A 703 18.10 -22.18 6.37
N LYS A 704 18.02 -21.29 5.38
CA LYS A 704 18.26 -19.85 5.61
C LYS A 704 17.29 -19.28 6.65
N TYR A 705 16.01 -19.61 6.51
CA TYR A 705 14.98 -19.17 7.46
C TYR A 705 15.25 -19.70 8.88
N ASP A 706 15.52 -21.00 9.03
CA ASP A 706 15.73 -21.59 10.35
C ASP A 706 17.03 -21.10 11.01
N MET A 707 18.09 -20.84 10.25
CA MET A 707 19.32 -20.23 10.78
C MET A 707 19.10 -18.79 11.26
N GLU A 708 18.27 -18.00 10.57
CA GLU A 708 18.03 -16.59 10.91
C GLU A 708 17.01 -16.42 12.04
N HIS A 709 15.97 -17.26 12.06
CA HIS A 709 14.80 -17.06 12.94
C HIS A 709 14.61 -18.13 14.01
N ASN A 710 15.19 -19.32 13.85
CA ASN A 710 15.08 -20.44 14.79
C ASN A 710 16.47 -20.94 15.25
N PRO A 711 17.34 -20.07 15.79
CA PRO A 711 18.72 -20.41 16.12
C PRO A 711 18.82 -21.57 17.11
N GLU A 712 17.79 -21.82 17.93
CA GLU A 712 17.74 -22.96 18.85
C GLU A 712 17.82 -24.34 18.17
N LEU A 713 17.48 -24.44 16.88
CA LEU A 713 17.68 -25.66 16.09
C LEU A 713 19.17 -25.90 15.80
N CYS A 714 19.99 -24.84 15.83
CA CYS A 714 21.37 -24.84 15.39
C CYS A 714 22.41 -24.91 16.52
N ILE A 715 22.06 -24.55 17.78
CA ILE A 715 23.00 -24.30 18.91
C ILE A 715 24.03 -25.42 19.15
N ASN A 716 23.69 -26.69 18.91
CA ASN A 716 24.62 -27.81 19.16
C ASN A 716 25.27 -28.36 17.88
N ASN A 717 24.92 -27.84 16.71
CA ASN A 717 25.33 -28.35 15.40
C ASN A 717 25.69 -27.22 14.42
N GLU A 718 26.13 -26.06 14.92
CA GLU A 718 26.33 -24.83 14.12
C GLU A 718 27.18 -25.06 12.86
N GLY A 719 28.31 -25.77 12.98
CA GLY A 719 29.17 -26.07 11.83
C GLY A 719 28.55 -26.99 10.78
N GLN A 720 27.67 -27.92 11.19
CA GLN A 720 26.94 -28.78 10.25
C GLN A 720 25.84 -28.01 9.52
N PHE A 721 25.14 -27.12 10.23
CA PHE A 721 24.10 -26.28 9.62
C PHE A 721 24.67 -25.18 8.71
N GLU A 722 25.80 -24.59 9.08
CA GLU A 722 26.54 -23.69 8.20
C GLU A 722 26.97 -24.42 6.92
N ARG A 723 27.47 -25.67 7.05
CA ARG A 723 27.81 -26.51 5.90
C ARG A 723 26.59 -26.82 5.04
N MET A 724 25.47 -27.22 5.65
CA MET A 724 24.20 -27.45 4.94
C MET A 724 23.76 -26.21 4.15
N TYR A 725 23.79 -25.04 4.78
CA TYR A 725 23.46 -23.76 4.14
C TYR A 725 24.37 -23.49 2.94
N LEU A 726 25.68 -23.66 3.08
CA LEU A 726 26.63 -23.46 2.00
C LEU A 726 26.39 -24.44 0.84
N CYS A 727 26.14 -25.72 1.12
CA CYS A 727 25.82 -26.72 0.11
C CYS A 727 24.55 -26.37 -0.66
N ALA A 728 23.45 -26.09 0.07
CA ALA A 728 22.17 -25.71 -0.54
C ALA A 728 22.27 -24.40 -1.33
N LYS A 729 22.98 -23.40 -0.81
CA LYS A 729 23.19 -22.10 -1.47
C LYS A 729 23.95 -22.26 -2.79
N ASN A 730 25.08 -22.96 -2.81
CA ASN A 730 25.86 -23.11 -4.05
C ASN A 730 25.08 -23.90 -5.11
N MET A 731 24.31 -24.93 -4.71
CA MET A 731 23.41 -25.61 -5.63
C MET A 731 22.29 -24.68 -6.13
N ALA A 732 21.71 -23.85 -5.26
CA ALA A 732 20.69 -22.88 -5.64
C ALA A 732 21.23 -21.78 -6.58
N ASP A 733 22.48 -21.35 -6.40
CA ASP A 733 23.15 -20.36 -7.26
C ASP A 733 23.27 -20.82 -8.72
N ILE A 734 23.25 -22.14 -8.99
CA ILE A 734 23.18 -22.75 -10.32
C ILE A 734 21.74 -22.93 -10.82
N VAL A 735 20.84 -23.41 -9.95
CA VAL A 735 19.47 -23.80 -10.33
C VAL A 735 18.52 -22.60 -10.47
N VAL A 736 18.77 -21.53 -9.70
CA VAL A 736 17.96 -20.31 -9.72
C VAL A 736 18.59 -19.34 -10.73
N PRO A 737 17.86 -18.92 -11.78
CA PRO A 737 18.34 -17.91 -12.72
C PRO A 737 18.75 -16.64 -11.95
N GLN A 738 20.01 -16.21 -12.09
CA GLN A 738 20.55 -15.05 -11.36
C GLN A 738 20.01 -13.72 -11.88
#